data_AF-A0A101GB20-F1
#
_entry.id   AF-A0A101GB20-F1
#
_cell.length_a   1.000
_cell.length_b   1.000
_cell.length_c   1.000
_cell.angle_alpha   90.00
_cell.angle_beta   90.00
_cell.angle_gamma   90.00
#
_symmetry.space_group_name_H-M   'P 1'
#
loop_
_entity.id
_entity.type
_entity.pdbx_description
1 polymer ?
#
loop_
_entity_poly.entity_id
_entity_poly.type
_entity_poly.pdbx_seq_one_letter_code
_entity_poly.pdbx_strand_id
1 'polypeptide(L)'
;MNWTAGLKEIRENHMIRNKSLIAWSLFITLFFLGSAYAWLKFTDAFPVVNVQVDIDREEAARIARETAESQGFSVHNMRTAVLFDLDREVQYYTELEAGGKEVFEKMLTDTLYEPYTWLVRFFQERREAEYLVRLTPNGKVYGFFEKVPEDDPGPNMSESEARSLVAHISRSYNIPLTAYDEVEVSSEIKPGGRMDHVFVYERPDVTLGKDGYYRIRFTITGNKVTQIKQYVEVPEAFRMRYENMRAANRMIANIGLVAMFMVLGVGGLTGLFFLLKRHAVQWKPALYWGGGIAILQIAAFFNQWPLIWMNYDTALSKSGFVFQQVFGFILSGMVLACVMALTFAVAEGLTRMAFPRHIRLWKVWSGPVAATGEIHKQTWIGFLSAGIFFAFTTLFYLMVSRYWNWWSPASPLYDPNILAHILPWLNPLAISLQAGFWEEALFRAIPLAGAALLGERFGRKKWWIGAALVIQALIFGAAHASYANQPAFARVVELFIPSLAFGFLYLHFGLLPGVILHFVYDVVWISLPLFNTSAPGSGIHRILVILLTLFPLWIIYFHRLKLGKQEIKASFLNGNHVVKIPKIEKSPELPLKTGRITPMARGFLFLSGLLFLVIWYHHTSFENEDPGLWAGRAKARMASEAALAERGFELADSVWRVSERVVKPQEREGRFVRQSGGETGYRQLMGTFLSGPAWIVRYARFSGDVPERAEEFRIHVVGDGEIRRFIHRLPEARPAPSLSEEDAEKTAHAFLRARLGLDPRFLKKISVTPQKMPNRTDWTFTWADTMRYLLNTGEGRVSVTVSGNEISQYNPGYIHVPEKWDRDERNRETLRNLIQILSVVLLIIFLMVTAVSSYQSDQHEHVAQKNRILLGGIVFFAGLFHLWNTWPVAHFGLNPAEPLQGQIFRWVAFGVIRNLVLAFCLPLFFLLIRDFESDHMRDKPSMWIGFSAGLCGLGILAAVQSRLPFYQPVWADYSALNARIPFAYLLITRLWNFSILCVVFMILFRGVDRLTGGGVRKRAYGHMAFLSAGFGFSALFFMDTMTSWFVSGLVIFLLSNWAYRIIFRAMPSAIPFMILPFFAAYSYTQIRYEGYPGVLITEGVVLAGLFITALIFSFYLRVKQKKI
;
A
#
# COMPACT_ATOMS: atom_id res chain seq x y z
N MET A 1 29.73 19.78 40.35
CA MET A 1 30.33 21.11 40.52
C MET A 1 29.21 22.15 40.53
N ASN A 2 28.95 22.74 41.70
CA ASN A 2 27.93 23.76 41.91
C ASN A 2 28.40 25.10 41.30
N TRP A 3 27.65 25.60 40.32
CA TRP A 3 27.83 26.93 39.73
C TRP A 3 26.55 27.74 39.95
N THR A 4 26.45 28.42 41.09
CA THR A 4 25.30 29.29 41.42
C THR A 4 25.70 30.72 41.82
N ALA A 5 26.90 31.19 41.43
CA ALA A 5 27.33 32.56 41.73
C ALA A 5 27.68 33.44 40.50
N GLY A 6 27.39 33.00 39.27
CA GLY A 6 27.89 33.65 38.04
C GLY A 6 26.94 34.56 37.25
N LEU A 7 25.73 34.87 37.75
CA LEU A 7 24.71 35.55 36.92
C LEU A 7 24.75 37.09 36.95
N LYS A 8 25.57 37.72 37.80
CA LYS A 8 25.74 39.19 37.83
C LYS A 8 27.00 39.70 37.12
N GLU A 9 27.99 38.83 36.88
CA GLU A 9 29.30 39.18 36.31
C GLU A 9 29.37 39.11 34.76
N ILE A 10 28.28 38.67 34.11
CA ILE A 10 28.25 38.42 32.66
C ILE A 10 27.93 39.70 31.84
N ARG A 11 27.46 40.79 32.47
CA ARG A 11 27.12 42.03 31.73
C ARG A 11 28.31 42.93 31.40
N GLU A 12 29.48 42.77 32.02
CA GLU A 12 30.62 43.70 31.86
C GLU A 12 31.90 43.07 31.28
N ASN A 13 31.91 41.75 30.98
CA ASN A 13 33.12 41.07 30.56
C ASN A 13 33.33 41.11 29.03
N HIS A 14 34.10 42.09 28.54
CA HIS A 14 34.43 42.32 27.13
C HIS A 14 34.94 41.07 26.38
N MET A 15 35.66 40.16 27.07
CA MET A 15 36.19 38.94 26.45
C MET A 15 35.13 37.91 26.03
N ILE A 16 34.02 37.77 26.77
CA ILE A 16 32.96 36.80 26.45
C ILE A 16 32.12 37.30 25.26
N ARG A 17 31.90 38.62 25.19
CA ARG A 17 31.21 39.28 24.08
C ARG A 17 31.99 39.13 22.77
N ASN A 18 33.32 39.25 22.80
CA ASN A 18 34.18 39.02 21.64
C ASN A 18 34.16 37.56 21.17
N LYS A 19 34.19 36.57 22.08
CA LYS A 19 34.10 35.14 21.70
C LYS A 19 32.76 34.79 21.04
N SER A 20 31.65 35.36 21.50
CA SER A 20 30.33 35.17 20.90
C SER A 20 30.24 35.80 19.51
N LEU A 21 30.76 37.02 19.34
CA LEU A 21 30.81 37.70 18.04
C LEU A 21 31.65 36.93 17.03
N ILE A 22 32.84 36.47 17.41
CA ILE A 22 33.72 35.65 16.56
C ILE A 22 33.02 34.36 16.12
N ALA A 23 32.33 33.67 17.03
CA ALA A 23 31.59 32.45 16.71
C ALA A 23 30.45 32.69 15.71
N TRP A 24 29.70 33.79 15.85
CA TRP A 24 28.65 34.16 14.90
C TRP A 24 29.21 34.59 13.55
N SER A 25 30.28 35.39 13.53
CA SER A 25 30.97 35.78 12.30
C SER A 25 31.47 34.55 11.55
N LEU A 26 32.14 33.62 12.23
CA LEU A 26 32.58 32.36 11.64
C LEU A 26 31.41 31.55 11.07
N PHE A 27 30.31 31.43 11.82
CA PHE A 27 29.16 30.63 11.39
C PHE A 27 28.45 31.23 10.17
N ILE A 28 28.30 32.56 10.13
CA ILE A 28 27.77 33.29 8.98
C ILE A 28 28.71 33.15 7.77
N THR A 29 30.02 33.27 7.98
CA THR A 29 31.02 33.05 6.92
C THR A 29 30.93 31.63 6.37
N LEU A 30 30.84 30.60 7.23
CA LEU A 30 30.67 29.21 6.80
C LEU A 30 29.36 28.98 6.03
N PHE A 31 28.27 29.65 6.41
CA PHE A 31 27.02 29.61 5.65
C PHE A 31 27.20 30.16 4.23
N PHE A 32 27.79 31.36 4.09
CA PHE A 32 27.97 31.98 2.78
C PHE A 32 28.97 31.22 1.91
N LEU A 33 30.12 30.83 2.48
CA LEU A 33 31.12 30.03 1.77
C LEU A 33 30.56 28.67 1.37
N GLY A 34 29.82 28.01 2.27
CA GLY A 34 29.20 26.72 1.99
C GLY A 34 28.12 26.80 0.91
N SER A 35 27.26 27.81 0.98
CA SER A 35 26.23 28.05 -0.05
C SER A 35 26.85 28.41 -1.41
N ALA A 36 27.87 29.26 -1.41
CA ALA A 36 28.61 29.62 -2.63
C ALA A 36 29.33 28.39 -3.22
N TYR A 37 29.95 27.57 -2.39
CA TYR A 37 30.60 26.33 -2.84
C TYR A 37 29.58 25.37 -3.44
N ALA A 38 28.45 25.14 -2.76
CA ALA A 38 27.38 24.27 -3.26
C ALA A 38 26.83 24.76 -4.60
N TRP A 39 26.62 26.07 -4.76
CA TRP A 39 26.18 26.68 -6.02
C TRP A 39 27.20 26.47 -7.14
N LEU A 40 28.48 26.80 -6.89
CA LEU A 40 29.54 26.73 -7.91
C LEU A 40 29.88 25.30 -8.33
N LYS A 41 29.70 24.32 -7.44
CA LYS A 41 30.03 22.90 -7.66
C LYS A 41 28.82 22.00 -7.85
N PHE A 42 27.63 22.57 -8.03
CA PHE A 42 26.40 21.81 -8.13
C PHE A 42 26.41 20.80 -9.30
N THR A 43 26.67 21.29 -10.52
CA THR A 43 26.69 20.46 -11.75
C THR A 43 27.88 19.50 -11.79
N ASP A 44 28.96 19.82 -11.09
CA ASP A 44 30.12 18.94 -10.96
C ASP A 44 29.83 17.77 -10.00
N ALA A 45 29.03 18.00 -8.96
CA ALA A 45 28.73 17.01 -7.93
C ALA A 45 27.55 16.10 -8.29
N PHE A 46 26.47 16.67 -8.83
CA PHE A 46 25.24 15.93 -9.10
C PHE A 46 25.11 15.58 -10.59
N PRO A 47 24.63 14.36 -10.94
CA PRO A 47 24.45 13.95 -12.33
C PRO A 47 23.24 14.68 -12.93
N VAL A 48 23.44 15.93 -13.33
CA VAL A 48 22.42 16.75 -13.96
C VAL A 48 22.41 16.52 -15.46
N VAL A 49 21.22 16.37 -16.05
CA VAL A 49 21.01 16.42 -17.50
C VAL A 49 20.25 17.69 -17.87
N ASN A 50 20.58 18.27 -19.02
CA ASN A 50 19.89 19.44 -19.53
C ASN A 50 18.82 19.00 -20.54
N VAL A 51 17.56 19.18 -20.19
CA VAL A 51 16.43 18.94 -21.08
C VAL A 51 15.80 20.29 -21.37
N GLN A 52 15.88 20.73 -22.62
CA GLN A 52 15.19 21.93 -23.08
C GLN A 52 13.74 21.56 -23.42
N VAL A 53 12.80 22.24 -22.77
CA VAL A 53 11.37 22.05 -22.99
C VAL A 53 10.83 23.35 -23.56
N ASP A 54 10.62 23.38 -24.88
CA ASP A 54 10.33 24.61 -25.63
C ASP A 54 8.84 24.94 -25.63
N ILE A 55 7.99 23.92 -25.52
CA ILE A 55 6.55 24.07 -25.49
C ILE A 55 5.99 23.88 -24.09
N ASP A 56 4.88 24.56 -23.81
CA ASP A 56 4.14 24.37 -22.57
C ASP A 56 2.99 23.36 -22.72
N ARG A 57 2.23 23.21 -21.64
CA ARG A 57 1.12 22.26 -21.54
C ARG A 57 -0.05 22.62 -22.48
N GLU A 58 -0.32 23.90 -22.67
CA GLU A 58 -1.44 24.37 -23.52
C GLU A 58 -1.11 24.16 -24.98
N GLU A 59 0.13 24.47 -25.36
CA GLU A 59 0.69 24.21 -26.67
C GLU A 59 0.70 22.71 -26.98
N ALA A 60 1.20 21.88 -26.06
CA ALA A 60 1.15 20.42 -26.20
C ALA A 60 -0.28 19.91 -26.43
N ALA A 61 -1.25 20.45 -25.68
CA ALA A 61 -2.66 20.08 -25.83
C ALA A 61 -3.24 20.52 -27.18
N ARG A 62 -2.81 21.66 -27.73
CA ARG A 62 -3.23 22.15 -29.04
C ARG A 62 -2.71 21.26 -30.16
N ILE A 63 -1.40 21.00 -30.20
CA ILE A 63 -0.77 20.13 -31.20
C ILE A 63 -1.39 18.73 -31.16
N ALA A 64 -1.62 18.18 -29.96
CA ALA A 64 -2.25 16.88 -29.81
C ALA A 64 -3.70 16.84 -30.30
N ARG A 65 -4.46 17.95 -30.16
CA ARG A 65 -5.82 18.07 -30.67
C ARG A 65 -5.82 18.06 -32.20
N GLU A 66 -4.99 18.89 -32.81
CA GLU A 66 -4.82 18.96 -34.26
C GLU A 66 -4.40 17.59 -34.82
N THR A 67 -3.50 16.91 -34.12
CA THR A 67 -3.08 15.53 -34.46
C THR A 67 -4.26 14.58 -34.45
N ALA A 68 -5.04 14.53 -33.35
CA ALA A 68 -6.19 13.63 -33.23
C ALA A 68 -7.25 13.90 -34.33
N GLU A 69 -7.56 15.18 -34.58
CA GLU A 69 -8.52 15.59 -35.60
C GLU A 69 -8.03 15.23 -37.03
N SER A 70 -6.73 15.40 -37.32
CA SER A 70 -6.13 14.98 -38.59
C SER A 70 -6.22 13.46 -38.82
N GLN A 71 -6.22 12.67 -37.75
CA GLN A 71 -6.41 11.22 -37.79
C GLN A 71 -7.88 10.81 -37.69
N GLY A 72 -8.82 11.76 -37.90
CA GLY A 72 -10.25 11.50 -37.92
C GLY A 72 -10.85 11.16 -36.55
N PHE A 73 -10.17 11.48 -35.44
CA PHE A 73 -10.71 11.31 -34.09
C PHE A 73 -11.23 12.64 -33.56
N SER A 74 -12.54 12.76 -33.41
CA SER A 74 -13.15 13.96 -32.83
C SER A 74 -12.92 14.02 -31.32
N VAL A 75 -12.20 15.04 -30.87
CA VAL A 75 -11.99 15.31 -29.43
C VAL A 75 -13.08 16.23 -28.84
N HIS A 76 -14.13 16.54 -29.61
CA HIS A 76 -15.22 17.39 -29.15
C HIS A 76 -15.89 16.77 -27.91
N ASN A 77 -16.13 17.59 -26.86
CA ASN A 77 -16.64 17.17 -25.54
C ASN A 77 -15.75 16.18 -24.76
N MET A 78 -14.50 15.96 -25.16
CA MET A 78 -13.56 15.15 -24.38
C MET A 78 -12.76 16.00 -23.39
N ARG A 79 -12.35 15.37 -22.29
CA ARG A 79 -11.41 15.95 -21.34
C ARG A 79 -9.99 15.67 -21.80
N THR A 80 -9.11 16.65 -21.62
CA THR A 80 -7.68 16.53 -21.87
C THR A 80 -6.90 16.41 -20.56
N ALA A 81 -5.99 15.44 -20.47
CA ALA A 81 -4.95 15.36 -19.46
C ALA A 81 -3.58 15.46 -20.13
N VAL A 82 -2.64 16.15 -19.48
CA VAL A 82 -1.27 16.33 -19.97
C VAL A 82 -0.30 16.00 -18.85
N LEU A 83 0.77 15.27 -19.17
CA LEU A 83 1.86 14.89 -18.27
C LEU A 83 3.17 14.98 -19.06
N PHE A 84 4.25 15.46 -18.43
CA PHE A 84 5.60 15.27 -18.97
C PHE A 84 6.23 14.06 -18.30
N ASP A 85 6.72 13.08 -19.08
CA ASP A 85 7.18 11.79 -18.56
C ASP A 85 8.60 11.45 -19.04
N LEU A 86 9.27 10.57 -18.29
CA LEU A 86 10.62 10.07 -18.55
C LEU A 86 10.62 8.55 -18.59
N ASP A 87 11.14 7.97 -19.68
CA ASP A 87 11.46 6.55 -19.74
C ASP A 87 12.67 6.20 -18.85
N ARG A 88 12.39 5.97 -17.56
CA ARG A 88 13.40 5.63 -16.55
C ARG A 88 14.08 4.29 -16.81
N GLU A 89 13.41 3.36 -17.49
CA GLU A 89 14.00 2.05 -17.77
C GLU A 89 15.14 2.19 -18.77
N VAL A 90 14.90 2.91 -19.86
CA VAL A 90 15.93 3.24 -20.86
C VAL A 90 17.03 4.08 -20.23
N GLN A 91 16.69 5.05 -19.37
CA GLN A 91 17.69 5.82 -18.62
C GLN A 91 18.64 4.91 -17.84
N TYR A 92 18.09 4.06 -16.95
CA TYR A 92 18.92 3.22 -16.09
C TYR A 92 19.75 2.22 -16.89
N TYR A 93 19.19 1.66 -17.97
CA TYR A 93 19.95 0.77 -18.87
C TYR A 93 21.12 1.51 -19.51
N THR A 94 20.87 2.72 -20.03
CA THR A 94 21.90 3.55 -20.66
C THR A 94 23.02 3.88 -19.69
N GLU A 95 22.67 4.35 -18.49
CA GLU A 95 23.63 4.80 -17.50
C GLU A 95 24.45 3.67 -16.87
N LEU A 96 23.89 2.46 -16.75
CA LEU A 96 24.56 1.34 -16.07
C LEU A 96 25.27 0.37 -17.02
N GLU A 97 24.71 0.10 -18.21
CA GLU A 97 25.23 -0.93 -19.12
C GLU A 97 25.45 -0.45 -20.57
N ALA A 98 24.87 0.67 -20.98
CA ALA A 98 24.89 1.15 -22.37
C ALA A 98 25.78 2.40 -22.60
N GLY A 99 26.77 2.63 -21.75
CA GLY A 99 27.81 3.65 -21.96
C GLY A 99 27.76 4.86 -21.04
N GLY A 100 26.88 4.87 -20.02
CA GLY A 100 26.91 5.86 -18.95
C GLY A 100 26.11 7.12 -19.22
N LYS A 101 26.28 8.11 -18.33
CA LYS A 101 25.59 9.40 -18.40
C LYS A 101 25.82 10.12 -19.73
N GLU A 102 27.03 10.05 -20.28
CA GLU A 102 27.40 10.73 -21.53
C GLU A 102 26.60 10.23 -22.73
N VAL A 103 26.35 8.91 -22.82
CA VAL A 103 25.50 8.35 -23.87
C VAL A 103 24.04 8.75 -23.68
N PHE A 104 23.58 8.80 -22.43
CA PHE A 104 22.22 9.28 -22.13
C PHE A 104 22.07 10.76 -22.49
N GLU A 105 23.04 11.62 -22.18
CA GLU A 105 23.05 13.03 -22.61
C GLU A 105 23.06 13.17 -24.12
N LYS A 106 23.86 12.36 -24.82
CA LYS A 106 23.87 12.34 -26.29
C LYS A 106 22.49 11.94 -26.84
N MET A 107 21.82 10.97 -26.24
CA MET A 107 20.46 10.56 -26.63
C MET A 107 19.46 11.71 -26.56
N LEU A 108 19.59 12.64 -25.60
CA LEU A 108 18.73 13.82 -25.49
C LEU A 108 18.90 14.84 -26.65
N THR A 109 19.98 14.69 -27.42
CA THR A 109 20.29 15.56 -28.57
C THR A 109 20.18 14.84 -29.91
N ASP A 110 20.07 13.52 -29.89
CA ASP A 110 19.92 12.67 -31.07
C ASP A 110 18.44 12.59 -31.48
N THR A 111 18.19 12.09 -32.69
CA THR A 111 16.85 11.87 -33.26
C THR A 111 16.41 10.40 -33.23
N LEU A 112 17.28 9.49 -32.78
CA LEU A 112 17.00 8.06 -32.76
C LEU A 112 15.93 7.65 -31.74
N TYR A 113 15.90 8.29 -30.57
CA TYR A 113 14.93 7.99 -29.53
C TYR A 113 14.76 9.15 -28.55
N GLU A 114 13.51 9.44 -28.21
CA GLU A 114 13.14 10.52 -27.28
C GLU A 114 12.71 9.95 -25.92
N PRO A 115 13.55 9.99 -24.87
CA PRO A 115 13.21 9.46 -23.55
C PRO A 115 12.31 10.39 -22.73
N TYR A 116 12.28 11.69 -23.03
CA TYR A 116 11.41 12.68 -22.39
C TYR A 116 10.27 13.08 -23.31
N THR A 117 9.02 12.86 -22.90
CA THR A 117 7.88 13.16 -23.77
C THR A 117 6.73 13.84 -23.02
N TRP A 118 6.02 14.73 -23.72
CA TRP A 118 4.69 15.15 -23.33
C TRP A 118 3.69 14.06 -23.73
N LEU A 119 2.94 13.56 -22.75
CA LEU A 119 1.81 12.68 -22.94
C LEU A 119 0.53 13.52 -22.87
N VAL A 120 -0.26 13.53 -23.93
CA VAL A 120 -1.55 14.21 -23.99
C VAL A 120 -2.65 13.20 -24.25
N ARG A 121 -3.55 13.00 -23.29
CA ARG A 121 -4.65 12.03 -23.34
C ARG A 121 -6.00 12.75 -23.43
N PHE A 122 -6.79 12.38 -24.42
CA PHE A 122 -8.20 12.75 -24.60
C PHE A 122 -9.09 11.57 -24.22
N PHE A 123 -10.03 11.81 -23.32
CA PHE A 123 -10.93 10.77 -22.84
C PHE A 123 -12.28 11.37 -22.40
N GLN A 124 -13.28 10.51 -22.27
CA GLN A 124 -14.60 10.88 -21.78
C GLN A 124 -15.11 9.83 -20.79
N GLU A 125 -15.81 10.26 -19.75
CA GLU A 125 -16.38 9.32 -18.78
C GLU A 125 -17.33 8.34 -19.46
N ARG A 126 -17.29 7.06 -19.05
CA ARG A 126 -18.15 5.99 -19.56
C ARG A 126 -18.03 5.75 -21.07
N ARG A 127 -17.04 6.33 -21.74
CA ARG A 127 -16.67 6.06 -23.13
C ARG A 127 -15.35 5.30 -23.16
N GLU A 128 -15.32 4.24 -23.95
CA GLU A 128 -14.15 3.37 -24.06
C GLU A 128 -13.12 3.89 -25.05
N ALA A 129 -13.59 4.60 -26.09
CA ALA A 129 -12.73 5.26 -27.04
C ALA A 129 -11.93 6.41 -26.40
N GLU A 130 -10.62 6.38 -26.57
CA GLU A 130 -9.67 7.35 -26.04
C GLU A 130 -8.56 7.59 -27.05
N TYR A 131 -7.89 8.74 -26.96
CA TYR A 131 -6.76 9.06 -27.83
C TYR A 131 -5.62 9.64 -27.02
N LEU A 132 -4.40 9.16 -27.23
CA LEU A 132 -3.19 9.63 -26.57
C LEU A 132 -2.17 10.02 -27.62
N VAL A 133 -1.61 11.22 -27.50
CA VAL A 133 -0.50 11.71 -28.32
C VAL A 133 0.74 11.83 -27.46
N ARG A 134 1.88 11.39 -28.00
CA ARG A 134 3.21 11.63 -27.46
C ARG A 134 3.89 12.71 -28.28
N LEU A 135 4.34 13.77 -27.63
CA LEU A 135 5.13 14.83 -28.26
C LEU A 135 6.52 14.84 -27.63
N THR A 136 7.53 15.15 -28.45
CA THR A 136 8.88 15.46 -27.98
C THR A 136 8.87 16.77 -27.15
N PRO A 137 9.95 17.11 -26.42
CA PRO A 137 10.01 18.34 -25.62
C PRO A 137 9.82 19.65 -26.42
N ASN A 138 10.08 19.62 -27.73
CA ASN A 138 9.90 20.75 -28.65
C ASN A 138 8.54 20.76 -29.37
N GLY A 139 7.66 19.80 -29.09
CA GLY A 139 6.31 19.73 -29.66
C GLY A 139 6.16 18.93 -30.95
N LYS A 140 7.22 18.31 -31.49
CA LYS A 140 7.08 17.37 -32.62
C LYS A 140 6.29 16.13 -32.17
N VAL A 141 5.33 15.69 -33.00
CA VAL A 141 4.58 14.45 -32.76
C VAL A 141 5.50 13.23 -32.89
N TYR A 142 5.66 12.52 -31.78
CA TYR A 142 6.56 11.37 -31.66
C TYR A 142 5.81 10.03 -31.82
N GLY A 143 4.52 10.01 -31.50
CA GLY A 143 3.64 8.87 -31.70
C GLY A 143 2.24 9.13 -31.15
N PHE A 144 1.32 8.21 -31.39
CA PHE A 144 -0.04 8.28 -30.86
C PHE A 144 -0.63 6.90 -30.60
N PHE A 145 -1.74 6.85 -29.88
CA PHE A 145 -2.50 5.65 -29.59
C PHE A 145 -3.99 5.99 -29.48
N GLU A 146 -4.81 5.36 -30.31
CA GLU A 146 -6.26 5.35 -30.23
C GLU A 146 -6.71 4.03 -29.63
N LYS A 147 -7.44 4.10 -28.52
CA LYS A 147 -8.14 2.94 -27.99
C LYS A 147 -9.46 2.80 -28.75
N VAL A 148 -9.64 1.71 -29.48
CA VAL A 148 -10.88 1.40 -30.21
C VAL A 148 -11.63 0.27 -29.50
N PRO A 149 -12.92 0.46 -29.17
CA PRO A 149 -13.69 -0.55 -28.45
C PRO A 149 -13.74 -1.90 -29.13
N GLU A 150 -13.71 -3.02 -28.42
CA GLU A 150 -13.62 -4.36 -29.07
C GLU A 150 -14.85 -4.76 -29.91
N ASP A 151 -16.02 -4.20 -29.58
CA ASP A 151 -17.28 -4.47 -30.27
C ASP A 151 -17.47 -3.58 -31.53
N ASP A 152 -16.63 -2.56 -31.72
CA ASP A 152 -16.75 -1.66 -32.87
C ASP A 152 -16.53 -2.46 -34.18
N PRO A 153 -17.47 -2.38 -35.15
CA PRO A 153 -17.33 -3.10 -36.41
C PRO A 153 -16.20 -2.48 -37.24
N GLY A 154 -15.63 -3.28 -38.13
CA GLY A 154 -14.57 -2.85 -39.02
C GLY A 154 -14.26 -3.92 -40.06
N PRO A 155 -13.55 -3.55 -41.13
CA PRO A 155 -13.20 -4.50 -42.17
C PRO A 155 -12.23 -5.57 -41.65
N ASN A 156 -12.35 -6.77 -42.21
CA ASN A 156 -11.39 -7.84 -42.04
C ASN A 156 -10.36 -7.75 -43.19
N MET A 157 -9.44 -6.80 -43.05
CA MET A 157 -8.43 -6.45 -44.06
C MET A 157 -7.28 -7.47 -44.05
N SER A 158 -6.68 -7.74 -45.22
CA SER A 158 -5.48 -8.59 -45.30
C SER A 158 -4.23 -7.90 -44.74
N GLU A 159 -3.22 -8.68 -44.33
CA GLU A 159 -1.95 -8.13 -43.86
C GLU A 159 -1.25 -7.25 -44.91
N SER A 160 -1.38 -7.59 -46.21
CA SER A 160 -0.76 -6.83 -47.31
C SER A 160 -1.35 -5.43 -47.47
N GLU A 161 -2.67 -5.31 -47.31
CA GLU A 161 -3.37 -4.03 -47.32
C GLU A 161 -3.03 -3.21 -46.07
N ALA A 162 -2.98 -3.85 -44.90
CA ALA A 162 -2.59 -3.21 -43.65
C ALA A 162 -1.14 -2.68 -43.69
N ARG A 163 -0.20 -3.43 -44.28
CA ARG A 163 1.19 -2.97 -44.52
C ARG A 163 1.24 -1.72 -45.40
N SER A 164 0.35 -1.61 -46.38
CA SER A 164 0.28 -0.43 -47.25
C SER A 164 -0.12 0.82 -46.46
N LEU A 165 -0.97 0.68 -45.43
CA LEU A 165 -1.30 1.77 -44.50
C LEU A 165 -0.11 2.17 -43.62
N VAL A 166 0.69 1.21 -43.16
CA VAL A 166 1.94 1.46 -42.42
C VAL A 166 2.96 2.21 -43.28
N ALA A 167 3.13 1.79 -44.54
CA ALA A 167 4.00 2.46 -45.50
C ALA A 167 3.54 3.90 -45.82
N HIS A 168 2.23 4.15 -45.82
CA HIS A 168 1.68 5.49 -46.02
C HIS A 168 1.92 6.39 -44.79
N ILE A 169 1.54 5.93 -43.59
CA ILE A 169 1.62 6.75 -42.37
C ILE A 169 3.07 7.04 -41.96
N SER A 170 3.98 6.10 -42.18
CA SER A 170 5.41 6.29 -41.88
C SER A 170 6.02 7.46 -42.66
N ARG A 171 5.65 7.62 -43.95
CA ARG A 171 6.08 8.78 -44.76
C ARG A 171 5.54 10.10 -44.19
N SER A 172 4.28 10.13 -43.77
CA SER A 172 3.66 11.33 -43.17
C SER A 172 4.34 11.78 -41.88
N TYR A 173 4.91 10.84 -41.11
CA TYR A 173 5.64 11.11 -39.86
C TYR A 173 7.17 11.14 -40.04
N ASN A 174 7.68 11.12 -41.28
CA ASN A 174 9.11 11.08 -41.61
C ASN A 174 9.86 9.92 -40.92
N ILE A 175 9.24 8.75 -40.85
CA ILE A 175 9.84 7.52 -40.35
C ILE A 175 10.38 6.74 -41.57
N PRO A 176 11.70 6.64 -41.75
CA PRO A 176 12.27 5.94 -42.90
C PRO A 176 12.22 4.42 -42.68
N LEU A 177 11.09 3.77 -43.01
CA LEU A 177 10.94 2.32 -42.83
C LEU A 177 12.00 1.48 -43.56
N THR A 178 12.65 2.00 -44.60
CA THR A 178 13.77 1.32 -45.29
C THR A 178 15.00 1.12 -44.40
N ALA A 179 15.10 1.85 -43.29
CA ALA A 179 16.15 1.67 -42.31
C ALA A 179 15.80 0.61 -41.25
N TYR A 180 14.62 -0.02 -41.33
CA TYR A 180 14.15 -0.98 -40.34
C TYR A 180 13.82 -2.33 -40.99
N ASP A 181 14.06 -3.40 -40.24
CA ASP A 181 13.61 -4.74 -40.56
C ASP A 181 12.30 -5.03 -39.83
N GLU A 182 11.36 -5.69 -40.50
CA GLU A 182 10.12 -6.14 -39.85
C GLU A 182 10.38 -7.41 -39.03
N VAL A 183 10.11 -7.36 -37.73
CA VAL A 183 10.47 -8.44 -36.79
C VAL A 183 9.27 -9.16 -36.18
N GLU A 184 8.10 -8.50 -36.11
CA GLU A 184 6.86 -9.11 -35.60
C GLU A 184 5.66 -8.66 -36.42
N VAL A 185 4.80 -9.60 -36.77
CA VAL A 185 3.49 -9.36 -37.39
C VAL A 185 2.45 -10.21 -36.70
N SER A 186 1.40 -9.57 -36.18
CA SER A 186 0.32 -10.28 -35.50
C SER A 186 -1.04 -9.79 -35.97
N SER A 187 -2.00 -10.72 -36.04
CA SER A 187 -3.37 -10.47 -36.47
C SER A 187 -4.33 -10.98 -35.39
N GLU A 188 -5.35 -10.20 -35.03
CA GLU A 188 -6.39 -10.58 -34.07
C GLU A 188 -7.80 -10.20 -34.57
N ILE A 189 -8.72 -11.17 -34.54
CA ILE A 189 -10.15 -10.95 -34.79
C ILE A 189 -10.81 -10.52 -33.48
N LYS A 190 -11.40 -9.32 -33.47
CA LYS A 190 -12.18 -8.81 -32.32
C LYS A 190 -13.62 -9.34 -32.33
N PRO A 191 -14.33 -9.32 -31.19
CA PRO A 191 -15.74 -9.75 -31.11
C PRO A 191 -16.66 -9.06 -32.13
N GLY A 192 -16.43 -7.78 -32.45
CA GLY A 192 -17.15 -7.04 -33.49
C GLY A 192 -16.90 -7.52 -34.94
N GLY A 193 -16.04 -8.52 -35.14
CA GLY A 193 -15.74 -9.11 -36.46
C GLY A 193 -14.63 -8.42 -37.25
N ARG A 194 -14.09 -7.31 -36.74
CA ARG A 194 -12.94 -6.62 -37.35
C ARG A 194 -11.63 -7.38 -37.13
N MET A 195 -10.68 -7.19 -38.04
CA MET A 195 -9.30 -7.65 -37.88
C MET A 195 -8.40 -6.49 -37.47
N ASP A 196 -7.65 -6.68 -36.39
CA ASP A 196 -6.62 -5.75 -35.93
C ASP A 196 -5.24 -6.36 -36.21
N HIS A 197 -4.36 -5.58 -36.82
CA HIS A 197 -2.99 -5.97 -37.16
C HIS A 197 -1.98 -5.17 -36.34
N VAL A 198 -0.88 -5.81 -35.93
CA VAL A 198 0.27 -5.14 -35.31
C VAL A 198 1.52 -5.50 -36.09
N PHE A 199 2.31 -4.47 -36.43
CA PHE A 199 3.61 -4.61 -37.08
C PHE A 199 4.67 -3.98 -36.18
N VAL A 200 5.76 -4.71 -35.92
CA VAL A 200 6.93 -4.18 -35.20
C VAL A 200 8.13 -4.21 -36.11
N TYR A 201 8.77 -3.05 -36.22
CA TYR A 201 9.97 -2.82 -37.01
C TYR A 201 11.14 -2.52 -36.08
N GLU A 202 12.33 -3.06 -36.38
CA GLU A 202 13.55 -2.94 -35.59
C GLU A 202 14.69 -2.37 -36.44
N ARG A 203 15.55 -1.52 -35.85
CA ARG A 203 16.76 -1.03 -36.52
C ARG A 203 17.86 -2.11 -36.52
N PRO A 204 18.38 -2.54 -37.68
CA PRO A 204 19.49 -3.49 -37.72
C PRO A 204 20.87 -2.82 -37.65
N ASP A 205 20.96 -1.53 -37.98
CA ASP A 205 22.21 -0.77 -38.09
C ASP A 205 22.71 -0.22 -36.75
N VAL A 206 21.82 -0.07 -35.76
CA VAL A 206 22.14 0.56 -34.48
C VAL A 206 21.40 -0.08 -33.32
N THR A 207 22.11 -0.25 -32.20
CA THR A 207 21.57 -0.69 -30.91
C THR A 207 22.05 0.25 -29.79
N LEU A 208 21.25 0.37 -28.74
CA LEU A 208 21.65 1.01 -27.50
C LEU A 208 22.43 -0.01 -26.66
N GLY A 209 23.73 0.22 -26.49
CA GLY A 209 24.59 -0.77 -25.84
C GLY A 209 24.72 -2.04 -26.70
N LYS A 210 24.65 -3.22 -26.05
CA LYS A 210 24.77 -4.49 -26.78
C LYS A 210 23.43 -4.98 -27.32
N ASP A 211 22.39 -4.91 -26.50
CA ASP A 211 21.13 -5.64 -26.72
C ASP A 211 19.88 -4.74 -26.56
N GLY A 212 20.04 -3.41 -26.54
CA GLY A 212 18.93 -2.45 -26.50
C GLY A 212 18.43 -2.12 -27.90
N TYR A 213 17.39 -2.81 -28.37
CA TYR A 213 16.93 -2.68 -29.76
C TYR A 213 15.94 -1.52 -29.92
N TYR A 214 16.17 -0.64 -30.90
CA TYR A 214 15.25 0.43 -31.26
C TYR A 214 14.10 -0.13 -32.10
N ARG A 215 12.88 -0.05 -31.57
CA ARG A 215 11.68 -0.60 -32.20
C ARG A 215 10.58 0.44 -32.41
N ILE A 216 9.82 0.25 -33.49
CA ILE A 216 8.60 1.00 -33.76
C ILE A 216 7.46 0.01 -33.94
N ARG A 217 6.40 0.18 -33.15
CA ARG A 217 5.15 -0.56 -33.26
C ARG A 217 4.09 0.28 -33.97
N PHE A 218 3.50 -0.30 -35.01
CA PHE A 218 2.29 0.19 -35.66
C PHE A 218 1.13 -0.75 -35.34
N THR A 219 -0.02 -0.18 -34.99
CA THR A 219 -1.27 -0.95 -34.85
C THR A 219 -2.29 -0.42 -35.84
N ILE A 220 -2.94 -1.33 -36.54
CA ILE A 220 -4.00 -1.07 -37.51
C ILE A 220 -5.25 -1.73 -36.95
N THR A 221 -6.31 -0.97 -36.79
CA THR A 221 -7.61 -1.47 -36.35
C THR A 221 -8.58 -1.39 -37.52
N GLY A 222 -8.98 -2.55 -38.06
CA GLY A 222 -9.71 -2.62 -39.31
C GLY A 222 -8.93 -2.02 -40.48
N ASN A 223 -9.28 -0.81 -40.89
CA ASN A 223 -8.64 -0.07 -42.00
C ASN A 223 -7.97 1.24 -41.54
N LYS A 224 -7.76 1.44 -40.25
CA LYS A 224 -7.22 2.68 -39.68
C LYS A 224 -5.96 2.42 -38.87
N VAL A 225 -4.93 3.23 -39.06
CA VAL A 225 -3.75 3.22 -38.17
C VAL A 225 -4.14 3.87 -36.84
N THR A 226 -4.10 3.10 -35.76
CA THR A 226 -4.50 3.51 -34.42
C THR A 226 -3.30 3.68 -33.49
N GLN A 227 -2.12 3.15 -33.81
CA GLN A 227 -0.93 3.36 -32.98
C GLN A 227 0.33 3.58 -33.80
N ILE A 228 1.16 4.50 -33.32
CA ILE A 228 2.59 4.60 -33.61
C ILE A 228 3.31 4.73 -32.27
N LYS A 229 4.12 3.74 -31.89
CA LYS A 229 4.88 3.75 -30.63
C LYS A 229 6.34 3.42 -30.91
N GLN A 230 7.22 4.38 -30.67
CA GLN A 230 8.67 4.17 -30.66
C GLN A 230 9.11 3.81 -29.24
N TYR A 231 9.96 2.80 -29.09
CA TYR A 231 10.48 2.33 -27.81
C TYR A 231 11.82 1.62 -27.97
N VAL A 232 12.58 1.52 -26.89
CA VAL A 232 13.78 0.67 -26.83
C VAL A 232 13.40 -0.61 -26.07
N GLU A 233 13.61 -1.77 -26.68
CA GLU A 233 13.45 -3.04 -26.00
C GLU A 233 14.65 -3.26 -25.07
N VAL A 234 14.45 -3.04 -23.77
CA VAL A 234 15.48 -3.24 -22.76
C VAL A 234 15.55 -4.73 -22.37
N PRO A 235 16.73 -5.37 -22.39
CA PRO A 235 16.86 -6.80 -22.14
C PRO A 235 16.36 -7.24 -20.75
N GLU A 236 15.64 -8.37 -20.65
CA GLU A 236 15.30 -8.99 -19.37
C GLU A 236 16.53 -9.25 -18.49
N ALA A 237 17.67 -9.60 -19.11
CA ALA A 237 18.92 -9.81 -18.39
C ALA A 237 19.36 -8.57 -17.59
N PHE A 238 19.19 -7.36 -18.16
CA PHE A 238 19.42 -6.11 -17.43
C PHE A 238 18.38 -5.93 -16.32
N ARG A 239 17.08 -6.10 -16.60
CA ARG A 239 16.01 -5.98 -15.57
C ARG A 239 16.28 -6.88 -14.36
N MET A 240 16.70 -8.12 -14.62
CA MET A 240 17.06 -9.09 -13.58
C MET A 240 18.28 -8.63 -12.78
N ARG A 241 19.36 -8.16 -13.43
CA ARG A 241 20.55 -7.65 -12.75
C ARG A 241 20.26 -6.36 -11.97
N TYR A 242 19.50 -5.44 -12.53
CA TYR A 242 19.08 -4.20 -11.90
C TYR A 242 18.24 -4.48 -10.66
N GLU A 243 17.23 -5.36 -10.73
CA GLU A 243 16.45 -5.74 -9.55
C GLU A 243 17.30 -6.45 -8.48
N ASN A 244 18.24 -7.33 -8.87
CA ASN A 244 19.19 -7.95 -7.94
C ASN A 244 20.08 -6.92 -7.24
N MET A 245 20.59 -5.94 -7.98
CA MET A 245 21.38 -4.83 -7.47
C MET A 245 20.56 -3.98 -6.48
N ARG A 246 19.33 -3.62 -6.85
CA ARG A 246 18.40 -2.81 -6.04
C ARG A 246 17.93 -3.54 -4.79
N ALA A 247 17.93 -4.87 -4.79
CA ALA A 247 17.56 -5.66 -3.62
C ALA A 247 18.46 -5.35 -2.41
N ALA A 248 19.76 -5.03 -2.63
CA ALA A 248 20.68 -4.65 -1.55
C ALA A 248 20.31 -3.30 -0.93
N ASN A 249 19.97 -2.29 -1.74
CA ASN A 249 19.46 -0.99 -1.27
C ASN A 249 18.19 -1.18 -0.43
N ARG A 250 17.23 -1.95 -0.96
CA ARG A 250 15.97 -2.26 -0.28
C ARG A 250 16.21 -3.05 1.01
N MET A 251 17.19 -3.95 1.05
CA MET A 251 17.54 -4.70 2.26
C MET A 251 18.03 -3.77 3.38
N ILE A 252 18.94 -2.84 3.07
CA ILE A 252 19.41 -1.84 4.04
C ILE A 252 18.24 -0.97 4.51
N ALA A 253 17.37 -0.54 3.59
CA ALA A 253 16.15 0.21 3.92
C ALA A 253 15.22 -0.57 4.84
N ASN A 254 14.98 -1.86 4.56
CA ASN A 254 14.18 -2.72 5.41
C ASN A 254 14.79 -2.90 6.80
N ILE A 255 16.12 -3.06 6.90
CA ILE A 255 16.82 -3.10 8.20
C ILE A 255 16.61 -1.79 8.95
N GLY A 256 16.76 -0.64 8.27
CA GLY A 256 16.50 0.68 8.83
C GLY A 256 15.06 0.82 9.33
N LEU A 257 14.07 0.44 8.53
CA LEU A 257 12.65 0.45 8.91
C LEU A 257 12.34 -0.49 10.07
N VAL A 258 12.91 -1.70 10.08
CA VAL A 258 12.74 -2.67 11.18
C VAL A 258 13.33 -2.11 12.47
N ALA A 259 14.55 -1.58 12.43
CA ALA A 259 15.19 -0.94 13.57
C ALA A 259 14.40 0.29 14.04
N MET A 260 13.89 1.10 13.11
CA MET A 260 12.99 2.22 13.37
C MET A 260 11.72 1.73 14.10
N PHE A 261 11.03 0.71 13.62
CA PHE A 261 9.83 0.17 14.29
C PHE A 261 10.14 -0.43 15.66
N MET A 262 11.29 -1.07 15.85
CA MET A 262 11.69 -1.62 17.15
C MET A 262 12.02 -0.51 18.16
N VAL A 263 12.86 0.45 17.79
CA VAL A 263 13.27 1.55 18.67
C VAL A 263 12.13 2.53 18.92
N LEU A 264 11.32 2.82 17.89
CA LEU A 264 10.34 3.92 17.91
C LEU A 264 8.90 3.42 18.05
N GLY A 265 8.55 2.28 17.45
CA GLY A 265 7.24 1.66 17.65
C GLY A 265 7.13 1.04 19.03
N VAL A 266 7.93 0.02 19.34
CA VAL A 266 7.89 -0.64 20.67
C VAL A 266 8.39 0.31 21.76
N GLY A 267 9.52 1.00 21.54
CA GLY A 267 10.05 1.98 22.48
C GLY A 267 9.16 3.20 22.67
N GLY A 268 8.55 3.73 21.60
CA GLY A 268 7.63 4.87 21.67
C GLY A 268 6.28 4.53 22.27
N LEU A 269 5.69 3.36 21.99
CA LEU A 269 4.49 2.87 22.67
C LEU A 269 4.74 2.62 24.15
N THR A 270 5.91 2.08 24.50
CA THR A 270 6.35 1.94 25.90
C THR A 270 6.49 3.32 26.56
N GLY A 271 7.11 4.28 25.86
CA GLY A 271 7.21 5.67 26.30
C GLY A 271 5.84 6.30 26.52
N LEU A 272 4.91 6.14 25.57
CA LEU A 272 3.53 6.59 25.67
C LEU A 272 2.83 5.99 26.91
N PHE A 273 2.97 4.68 27.12
CA PHE A 273 2.41 4.01 28.29
C PHE A 273 2.92 4.64 29.61
N PHE A 274 4.23 4.89 29.71
CA PHE A 274 4.82 5.56 30.88
C PHE A 274 4.33 7.00 31.04
N LEU A 275 4.22 7.75 29.94
CA LEU A 275 3.72 9.12 29.94
C LEU A 275 2.25 9.16 30.36
N LEU A 276 1.42 8.24 29.89
CA LEU A 276 0.02 8.14 30.27
C LEU A 276 -0.13 7.80 31.75
N LYS A 277 0.66 6.86 32.29
CA LYS A 277 0.67 6.54 33.73
C LYS A 277 1.03 7.75 34.60
N ARG A 278 1.85 8.67 34.09
CA ARG A 278 2.26 9.89 34.80
C ARG A 278 1.38 11.10 34.48
N HIS A 279 0.29 10.92 33.72
CA HIS A 279 -0.55 12.01 33.18
C HIS A 279 0.28 13.10 32.48
N ALA A 280 1.41 12.72 31.88
CA ALA A 280 2.41 13.62 31.32
C ALA A 280 2.24 13.86 29.81
N VAL A 281 1.21 13.29 29.17
CA VAL A 281 0.94 13.47 27.74
C VAL A 281 0.14 14.75 27.48
N GLN A 282 0.56 15.56 26.51
CA GLN A 282 -0.19 16.72 26.03
C GLN A 282 -0.85 16.44 24.68
N TRP A 283 -2.06 15.86 24.72
CA TRP A 283 -2.78 15.48 23.50
C TRP A 283 -3.20 16.67 22.63
N LYS A 284 -3.69 17.76 23.22
CA LYS A 284 -4.26 18.88 22.45
C LYS A 284 -3.23 19.52 21.49
N PRO A 285 -2.03 19.95 21.94
CA PRO A 285 -1.03 20.50 21.02
C PRO A 285 -0.59 19.49 19.96
N ALA A 286 -0.36 18.23 20.35
CA ALA A 286 0.05 17.19 19.42
C ALA A 286 -1.00 16.94 18.31
N LEU A 287 -2.29 16.96 18.67
CA LEU A 287 -3.40 16.85 17.72
C LEU A 287 -3.51 18.09 16.81
N TYR A 288 -3.30 19.31 17.34
CA TYR A 288 -3.32 20.52 16.51
C TYR A 288 -2.19 20.53 15.48
N TRP A 289 -0.97 20.14 15.88
CA TRP A 289 0.17 20.08 14.98
C TRP A 289 0.08 18.91 13.99
N GLY A 290 -0.28 17.71 14.46
CA GLY A 290 -0.52 16.55 13.60
C GLY A 290 -1.64 16.81 12.59
N GLY A 291 -2.75 17.40 13.04
CA GLY A 291 -3.86 17.79 12.17
C GLY A 291 -3.49 18.90 11.19
N GLY A 292 -2.79 19.94 11.64
CA GLY A 292 -2.37 21.06 10.78
C GLY A 292 -1.44 20.62 9.64
N ILE A 293 -0.42 19.82 9.95
CA ILE A 293 0.49 19.27 8.93
C ILE A 293 -0.26 18.31 8.01
N ALA A 294 -1.16 17.48 8.54
CA ALA A 294 -1.97 16.58 7.72
C ALA A 294 -2.92 17.34 6.77
N ILE A 295 -3.54 18.44 7.21
CA ILE A 295 -4.36 19.30 6.34
C ILE A 295 -3.50 19.88 5.22
N LEU A 296 -2.27 20.30 5.52
CA LEU A 296 -1.35 20.79 4.50
C LEU A 296 -0.95 19.70 3.49
N GLN A 297 -0.75 18.46 3.96
CA GLN A 297 -0.51 17.29 3.10
C GLN A 297 -1.73 16.93 2.24
N ILE A 298 -2.94 17.00 2.79
CA ILE A 298 -4.17 16.86 2.03
C ILE A 298 -4.23 17.94 0.93
N ALA A 299 -3.95 19.20 1.28
CA ALA A 299 -3.90 20.29 0.32
C ALA A 299 -2.85 20.04 -0.77
N ALA A 300 -1.69 19.46 -0.45
CA ALA A 300 -0.67 19.04 -1.41
C ALA A 300 -1.16 17.93 -2.36
N PHE A 301 -1.95 16.97 -1.88
CA PHE A 301 -2.59 15.97 -2.77
C PHE A 301 -3.60 16.62 -3.73
N PHE A 302 -4.46 17.52 -3.21
CA PHE A 302 -5.37 18.31 -4.05
C PHE A 302 -4.61 19.22 -5.02
N ASN A 303 -3.41 19.66 -4.67
CA ASN A 303 -2.58 20.48 -5.52
C ASN A 303 -2.17 19.77 -6.82
N GLN A 304 -2.03 18.44 -6.78
CA GLN A 304 -1.67 17.58 -7.91
C GLN A 304 -2.89 17.16 -8.76
N TRP A 305 -4.07 17.71 -8.48
CA TRP A 305 -5.33 17.33 -9.13
C TRP A 305 -5.31 17.33 -10.66
N PRO A 306 -4.63 18.26 -11.36
CA PRO A 306 -4.57 18.22 -12.82
C PRO A 306 -3.84 16.99 -13.39
N LEU A 307 -2.92 16.40 -12.63
CA LEU A 307 -2.11 15.24 -13.05
C LEU A 307 -2.84 13.90 -12.85
N ILE A 308 -3.73 13.80 -11.86
CA ILE A 308 -4.44 12.54 -11.56
C ILE A 308 -5.31 12.05 -12.72
N TRP A 309 -5.75 12.96 -13.59
CA TRP A 309 -6.58 12.67 -14.75
C TRP A 309 -5.85 11.84 -15.81
N MET A 310 -4.51 11.86 -15.84
CA MET A 310 -3.74 11.05 -16.77
C MET A 310 -4.02 9.55 -16.57
N ASN A 311 -4.25 9.13 -15.32
CA ASN A 311 -4.50 7.74 -14.94
C ASN A 311 -5.98 7.46 -14.59
N TYR A 312 -6.90 8.33 -15.01
CA TYR A 312 -8.33 8.10 -14.78
C TYR A 312 -8.83 6.90 -15.60
N ASP A 313 -9.50 5.94 -14.96
CA ASP A 313 -10.16 4.83 -15.62
C ASP A 313 -11.54 5.27 -16.14
N THR A 314 -11.70 5.31 -17.47
CA THR A 314 -12.95 5.75 -18.12
C THR A 314 -14.13 4.81 -17.88
N ALA A 315 -13.89 3.59 -17.36
CA ALA A 315 -14.97 2.69 -16.95
C ALA A 315 -15.78 3.27 -15.78
N LEU A 316 -15.11 4.02 -14.90
CA LEU A 316 -15.68 4.63 -13.71
C LEU A 316 -16.46 5.89 -14.05
N SER A 317 -17.51 6.21 -13.30
CA SER A 317 -18.10 7.55 -13.38
C SER A 317 -17.12 8.61 -12.88
N LYS A 318 -17.16 9.82 -13.46
CA LYS A 318 -16.31 10.92 -13.00
C LYS A 318 -16.55 11.22 -11.53
N SER A 319 -17.81 11.25 -11.10
CA SER A 319 -18.18 11.46 -9.70
C SER A 319 -17.64 10.38 -8.77
N GLY A 320 -17.68 9.11 -9.19
CA GLY A 320 -17.13 7.97 -8.45
C GLY A 320 -15.62 8.08 -8.27
N PHE A 321 -14.90 8.38 -9.35
CA PHE A 321 -13.45 8.59 -9.30
C PHE A 321 -13.07 9.80 -8.44
N VAL A 322 -13.74 10.95 -8.62
CA VAL A 322 -13.49 12.14 -7.80
C VAL A 322 -13.72 11.83 -6.32
N PHE A 323 -14.81 11.14 -5.99
CA PHE A 323 -15.07 10.70 -4.62
C PHE A 323 -13.98 9.75 -4.11
N GLN A 324 -13.52 8.78 -4.91
CA GLN A 324 -12.42 7.88 -4.56
C GLN A 324 -11.12 8.62 -4.22
N GLN A 325 -10.73 9.59 -5.06
CA GLN A 325 -9.51 10.37 -4.85
C GLN A 325 -9.62 11.26 -3.61
N VAL A 326 -10.72 12.03 -3.48
CA VAL A 326 -10.99 12.88 -2.32
C VAL A 326 -11.01 12.06 -1.04
N PHE A 327 -11.72 10.94 -1.05
CA PHE A 327 -11.79 10.02 0.08
C PHE A 327 -10.41 9.44 0.43
N GLY A 328 -9.65 8.99 -0.57
CA GLY A 328 -8.29 8.48 -0.39
C GLY A 328 -7.33 9.52 0.20
N PHE A 329 -7.40 10.77 -0.24
CA PHE A 329 -6.59 11.87 0.28
C PHE A 329 -6.95 12.19 1.74
N ILE A 330 -8.25 12.33 2.04
CA ILE A 330 -8.72 12.58 3.41
C ILE A 330 -8.33 11.43 4.33
N LEU A 331 -8.55 10.18 3.91
CA LEU A 331 -8.20 9.01 4.69
C LEU A 331 -6.69 8.95 4.98
N SER A 332 -5.86 9.14 3.96
CA SER A 332 -4.41 9.16 4.10
C SER A 332 -3.96 10.27 5.05
N GLY A 333 -4.54 11.47 4.92
CA GLY A 333 -4.28 12.58 5.83
C GLY A 333 -4.73 12.31 7.27
N MET A 334 -5.88 11.65 7.47
CA MET A 334 -6.34 11.26 8.82
C MET A 334 -5.40 10.24 9.47
N VAL A 335 -4.96 9.22 8.73
CA VAL A 335 -3.97 8.25 9.23
C VAL A 335 -2.66 8.95 9.57
N LEU A 336 -2.17 9.82 8.69
CA LEU A 336 -0.95 10.60 8.92
C LEU A 336 -1.10 11.52 10.15
N ALA A 337 -2.25 12.19 10.31
CA ALA A 337 -2.53 13.02 11.48
C ALA A 337 -2.47 12.21 12.78
N CYS A 338 -3.04 11.01 12.80
CA CYS A 338 -2.99 10.12 13.97
C CYS A 338 -1.55 9.69 14.29
N VAL A 339 -0.77 9.26 13.29
CA VAL A 339 0.63 8.83 13.46
C VAL A 339 1.49 9.99 13.94
N MET A 340 1.37 11.17 13.34
CA MET A 340 2.13 12.36 13.73
C MET A 340 1.72 12.86 15.11
N ALA A 341 0.43 12.94 15.44
CA ALA A 341 -0.03 13.33 16.77
C ALA A 341 0.49 12.39 17.85
N LEU A 342 0.50 11.07 17.60
CA LEU A 342 1.09 10.09 18.51
C LEU A 342 2.60 10.32 18.68
N THR A 343 3.32 10.48 17.58
CA THR A 343 4.76 10.73 17.56
C THR A 343 5.11 12.00 18.34
N PHE A 344 4.40 13.11 18.08
CA PHE A 344 4.61 14.39 18.76
C PHE A 344 4.29 14.34 20.25
N ALA A 345 3.21 13.64 20.63
CA ALA A 345 2.83 13.47 22.03
C ALA A 345 3.91 12.72 22.82
N VAL A 346 4.50 11.68 22.23
CA VAL A 346 5.59 10.90 22.83
C VAL A 346 6.89 11.69 22.82
N ALA A 347 7.27 12.27 21.69
CA ALA A 347 8.51 13.04 21.54
C ALA A 347 8.59 14.21 22.53
N GLU A 348 7.54 15.03 22.64
CA GLU A 348 7.52 16.15 23.59
C GLU A 348 7.50 15.66 25.04
N GLY A 349 6.65 14.66 25.35
CA GLY A 349 6.54 14.13 26.71
C GLY A 349 7.86 13.55 27.23
N LEU A 350 8.55 12.74 26.41
CA LEU A 350 9.86 12.18 26.76
C LEU A 350 10.93 13.27 26.87
N THR A 351 11.00 14.20 25.91
CA THR A 351 11.95 15.32 25.93
C THR A 351 11.80 16.14 27.20
N ARG A 352 10.56 16.43 27.60
CA ARG A 352 10.27 17.21 28.80
C ARG A 352 10.75 16.56 30.08
N MET A 353 10.62 15.24 30.18
CA MET A 353 11.12 14.49 31.32
C MET A 353 12.65 14.38 31.32
N ALA A 354 13.26 14.17 30.16
CA ALA A 354 14.69 13.92 30.02
C ALA A 354 15.57 15.17 30.15
N PHE A 355 15.06 16.32 29.68
CA PHE A 355 15.82 17.57 29.52
C PHE A 355 15.06 18.76 30.14
N PRO A 356 15.14 18.95 31.48
CA PRO A 356 14.38 19.98 32.19
C PRO A 356 14.78 21.42 31.83
N ARG A 357 15.99 21.62 31.27
CA ARG A 357 16.51 22.94 30.85
C ARG A 357 16.10 23.35 29.45
N HIS A 358 15.57 22.44 28.63
CA HIS A 358 15.08 22.80 27.31
C HIS A 358 13.80 23.65 27.41
N ILE A 359 13.60 24.53 26.43
CA ILE A 359 12.39 25.34 26.32
C ILE A 359 11.23 24.41 25.95
N ARG A 360 10.06 24.62 26.55
CA ARG A 360 8.85 23.85 26.22
C ARG A 360 8.49 24.03 24.75
N LEU A 361 8.50 22.95 23.97
CA LEU A 361 8.26 22.93 22.52
C LEU A 361 7.00 23.73 22.14
N TRP A 362 5.87 23.44 22.79
CA TRP A 362 4.59 24.10 22.51
C TRP A 362 4.51 25.58 22.93
N LYS A 363 5.55 26.13 23.56
CA LYS A 363 5.64 27.54 23.98
C LYS A 363 6.69 28.32 23.20
N VAL A 364 7.48 27.68 22.34
CA VAL A 364 8.58 28.29 21.58
C VAL A 364 8.14 29.53 20.80
N TRP A 365 6.95 29.49 20.19
CA TRP A 365 6.38 30.63 19.45
C TRP A 365 5.34 31.45 20.23
N SER A 366 5.23 31.27 21.55
CA SER A 366 4.40 32.17 22.37
C SER A 366 5.07 33.55 22.50
N GLY A 367 4.29 34.64 22.51
CA GLY A 367 4.82 36.01 22.40
C GLY A 367 6.03 36.33 23.30
N PRO A 368 5.95 36.11 24.62
CA PRO A 368 7.09 36.36 25.51
C PRO A 368 8.31 35.49 25.24
N VAL A 369 8.14 34.26 24.74
CA VAL A 369 9.24 33.31 24.47
C VAL A 369 9.86 33.56 23.10
N ALA A 370 9.04 33.80 22.08
CA ALA A 370 9.47 34.13 20.72
C ALA A 370 10.32 35.41 20.67
N ALA A 371 10.01 36.38 21.54
CA ALA A 371 10.75 37.64 21.65
C ALA A 371 12.13 37.51 22.35
N THR A 372 12.50 36.32 22.84
CA THR A 372 13.76 36.14 23.58
C THR A 372 15.01 36.14 22.71
N GLY A 373 16.17 36.34 23.33
CA GLY A 373 17.47 36.14 22.69
C GLY A 373 17.72 34.69 22.26
N GLU A 374 17.24 33.74 23.06
CA GLU A 374 17.50 32.30 22.89
C GLU A 374 16.79 31.73 21.66
N ILE A 375 15.49 32.02 21.49
CA ILE A 375 14.74 31.56 20.30
C ILE A 375 15.30 32.15 19.01
N HIS A 376 15.69 33.43 19.03
CA HIS A 376 16.32 34.05 17.88
C HIS A 376 17.66 33.40 17.50
N LYS A 377 18.50 33.07 18.49
CA LYS A 377 19.73 32.31 18.28
C LYS A 377 19.43 30.94 17.67
N GLN A 378 18.50 30.18 18.26
CA GLN A 378 18.12 28.85 17.79
C GLN A 378 17.57 28.85 16.36
N THR A 379 16.74 29.82 16.01
CA THR A 379 16.19 29.96 14.66
C THR A 379 17.28 30.28 13.63
N TRP A 380 18.18 31.23 13.92
CA TRP A 380 19.29 31.52 13.02
C TRP A 380 20.28 30.36 12.89
N ILE A 381 20.51 29.59 13.96
CA ILE A 381 21.30 28.37 13.88
C ILE A 381 20.70 27.40 12.85
N GLY A 382 19.37 27.21 12.87
CA GLY A 382 18.69 26.37 11.88
C GLY A 382 18.91 26.85 10.44
N PHE A 383 18.66 28.13 10.15
CA PHE A 383 18.84 28.70 8.81
C PHE A 383 20.30 28.66 8.32
N LEU A 384 21.24 29.14 9.14
CA LEU A 384 22.64 29.24 8.73
C LEU A 384 23.34 27.87 8.63
N SER A 385 22.83 26.84 9.33
CA SER A 385 23.33 25.47 9.17
C SER A 385 23.06 24.90 7.77
N ALA A 386 22.04 25.40 7.06
CA ALA A 386 21.64 24.85 5.75
C ALA A 386 22.77 24.96 4.72
N GLY A 387 23.45 26.11 4.64
CA GLY A 387 24.59 26.32 3.74
C GLY A 387 25.75 25.35 4.00
N ILE A 388 25.99 24.98 5.27
CA ILE A 388 27.00 23.98 5.65
C ILE A 388 26.57 22.58 5.19
N PHE A 389 25.30 22.25 5.33
CA PHE A 389 24.75 20.96 4.90
C PHE A 389 24.80 20.82 3.36
N PHE A 390 24.45 21.86 2.61
CA PHE A 390 24.60 21.86 1.15
C PHE A 390 26.05 21.68 0.72
N ALA A 391 26.99 22.38 1.39
CA ALA A 391 28.41 22.24 1.10
C ALA A 391 28.90 20.81 1.37
N PHE A 392 28.47 20.21 2.49
CA PHE A 392 28.78 18.83 2.82
C PHE A 392 28.25 17.86 1.75
N THR A 393 26.97 17.95 1.39
CA THR A 393 26.36 17.05 0.40
C THR A 393 27.03 17.22 -0.97
N THR A 394 27.30 18.45 -1.39
CA THR A 394 27.99 18.74 -2.66
C THR A 394 29.41 18.16 -2.65
N LEU A 395 30.16 18.39 -1.57
CA LEU A 395 31.51 17.82 -1.42
C LEU A 395 31.46 16.30 -1.40
N PHE A 396 30.51 15.70 -0.69
CA PHE A 396 30.35 14.26 -0.62
C PHE A 396 30.14 13.67 -2.02
N TYR A 397 29.16 14.18 -2.77
CA TYR A 397 28.87 13.68 -4.11
C TYR A 397 30.02 13.89 -5.09
N LEU A 398 30.70 15.05 -5.03
CA LEU A 398 31.91 15.32 -5.82
C LEU A 398 33.04 14.31 -5.51
N MET A 399 33.23 13.96 -4.24
CA MET A 399 34.26 13.03 -3.81
C MET A 399 33.93 11.60 -4.26
N VAL A 400 32.70 11.14 -4.02
CA VAL A 400 32.34 9.75 -4.31
C VAL A 400 32.21 9.47 -5.80
N SER A 401 31.78 10.46 -6.60
CA SER A 401 31.75 10.33 -8.06
C SER A 401 33.16 10.30 -8.64
N ARG A 402 34.06 11.20 -8.19
CA ARG A 402 35.41 11.34 -8.75
C ARG A 402 36.39 10.25 -8.33
N TYR A 403 36.33 9.78 -7.08
CA TYR A 403 37.34 8.85 -6.55
C TYR A 403 36.86 7.40 -6.46
N TRP A 404 35.54 7.18 -6.36
CA TRP A 404 34.99 5.83 -6.13
C TRP A 404 33.97 5.38 -7.18
N ASN A 405 33.68 6.21 -8.19
CA ASN A 405 32.73 5.91 -9.28
C ASN A 405 31.36 5.46 -8.76
N TRP A 406 30.88 6.09 -7.68
CA TRP A 406 29.54 5.83 -7.18
C TRP A 406 28.52 6.33 -8.20
N TRP A 407 27.50 5.50 -8.46
CA TRP A 407 26.44 5.84 -9.40
C TRP A 407 25.21 6.37 -8.67
N SER A 408 24.67 7.45 -9.20
CA SER A 408 23.35 8.00 -8.89
C SER A 408 22.66 8.35 -10.20
N PRO A 409 21.34 8.18 -10.32
CA PRO A 409 20.66 8.35 -11.59
C PRO A 409 20.66 9.81 -11.98
N ALA A 410 20.83 10.09 -13.27
CA ALA A 410 20.78 11.46 -13.72
C ALA A 410 19.37 12.07 -13.53
N SER A 411 19.29 13.39 -13.37
CA SER A 411 17.99 14.06 -13.23
C SER A 411 18.01 15.43 -13.89
N PRO A 412 16.89 15.85 -14.51
CA PRO A 412 16.78 17.19 -15.06
C PRO A 412 16.62 18.20 -13.91
N LEU A 413 17.17 19.41 -14.09
CA LEU A 413 16.97 20.51 -13.15
C LEU A 413 15.53 21.03 -13.14
N TYR A 414 14.78 20.72 -14.20
CA TYR A 414 13.44 21.21 -14.43
C TYR A 414 12.51 20.07 -14.83
N ASP A 415 11.40 19.94 -14.10
CA ASP A 415 10.26 19.09 -14.44
C ASP A 415 9.04 20.01 -14.66
N PRO A 416 8.51 20.12 -15.90
CA PRO A 416 7.34 20.95 -16.21
C PRO A 416 6.09 20.62 -15.39
N ASN A 417 5.97 19.39 -14.86
CA ASN A 417 4.80 18.98 -14.07
C ASN A 417 4.64 19.80 -12.78
N ILE A 418 5.70 20.43 -12.27
CA ILE A 418 5.58 21.29 -11.11
C ILE A 418 4.65 22.49 -11.37
N LEU A 419 4.58 22.96 -12.62
CA LEU A 419 3.69 24.03 -13.06
C LEU A 419 2.27 23.55 -13.34
N ALA A 420 2.06 22.23 -13.46
CA ALA A 420 0.73 21.64 -13.55
C ALA A 420 0.00 21.58 -12.20
N HIS A 421 0.69 21.86 -11.09
CA HIS A 421 0.06 21.99 -9.79
C HIS A 421 -0.78 23.28 -9.71
N ILE A 422 -1.88 23.25 -8.96
CA ILE A 422 -2.77 24.43 -8.76
C ILE A 422 -2.01 25.60 -8.10
N LEU A 423 -1.15 25.27 -7.14
CA LEU A 423 -0.30 26.14 -6.35
C LEU A 423 1.12 25.55 -6.36
N PRO A 424 1.95 25.85 -7.38
CA PRO A 424 3.28 25.22 -7.55
C PRO A 424 4.20 25.30 -6.31
N TRP A 425 4.07 26.36 -5.51
CA TRP A 425 4.83 26.59 -4.28
C TRP A 425 4.42 25.71 -3.08
N LEU A 426 3.24 25.10 -3.09
CA LEU A 426 2.66 24.44 -1.92
C LEU A 426 3.34 23.09 -1.61
N ASN A 427 3.57 22.25 -2.61
CA ASN A 427 4.14 20.91 -2.41
C ASN A 427 5.53 20.94 -1.77
N PRO A 428 6.49 21.77 -2.25
CA PRO A 428 7.80 21.90 -1.60
C PRO A 428 7.69 22.23 -0.11
N LEU A 429 6.80 23.14 0.28
CA LEU A 429 6.63 23.53 1.68
C LEU A 429 5.93 22.45 2.51
N ALA A 430 4.89 21.82 1.97
CA ALA A 430 4.11 20.81 2.68
C ALA A 430 4.97 19.60 3.05
N ILE A 431 5.66 19.03 2.05
CA ILE A 431 6.52 17.84 2.21
C ILE A 431 7.66 18.15 3.19
N SER A 432 8.35 19.27 3.00
CA SER A 432 9.46 19.68 3.87
C SER A 432 9.02 19.94 5.31
N LEU A 433 7.83 20.50 5.53
CA LEU A 433 7.32 20.73 6.89
C LEU A 433 6.99 19.41 7.58
N GLN A 434 6.40 18.46 6.85
CA GLN A 434 6.16 17.12 7.36
C GLN A 434 7.49 16.44 7.71
N ALA A 435 8.43 16.34 6.77
CA ALA A 435 9.73 15.71 6.99
C ALA A 435 10.48 16.36 8.16
N GLY A 436 10.69 17.68 8.10
CA GLY A 436 11.46 18.40 9.10
C GLY A 436 10.88 18.35 10.52
N PHE A 437 9.55 18.32 10.69
CA PHE A 437 8.96 18.23 12.03
C PHE A 437 8.77 16.78 12.50
N TRP A 438 8.27 15.90 11.63
CA TRP A 438 7.97 14.52 11.99
C TRP A 438 9.24 13.69 12.14
N GLU A 439 10.18 13.78 11.22
CA GLU A 439 11.41 12.98 11.27
C GLU A 439 12.32 13.38 12.42
N GLU A 440 12.43 14.68 12.75
CA GLU A 440 13.22 15.11 13.90
C GLU A 440 12.57 14.68 15.23
N ALA A 441 11.24 14.71 15.33
CA ALA A 441 10.54 14.16 16.48
C ALA A 441 10.75 12.63 16.59
N LEU A 442 10.68 11.93 15.46
CA LEU A 442 10.76 10.49 15.35
C LEU A 442 12.19 9.98 15.62
N PHE A 443 13.18 10.44 14.87
CA PHE A 443 14.55 9.93 14.89
C PHE A 443 15.47 10.61 15.90
N ARG A 444 15.17 11.83 16.39
CA ARG A 444 16.00 12.48 17.44
C ARG A 444 15.34 12.41 18.80
N ALA A 445 14.16 13.01 18.94
CA ALA A 445 13.58 13.25 20.25
C ALA A 445 13.24 11.95 20.98
N ILE A 446 12.52 11.02 20.34
CA ILE A 446 12.14 9.75 20.97
C ILE A 446 13.36 8.94 21.42
N PRO A 447 14.33 8.59 20.56
CA PRO A 447 15.44 7.73 20.95
C PRO A 447 16.41 8.41 21.92
N LEU A 448 16.75 9.69 21.73
CA LEU A 448 17.72 10.37 22.59
C LEU A 448 17.13 10.72 23.97
N ALA A 449 15.87 11.16 24.05
CA ALA A 449 15.21 11.36 25.34
C ALA A 449 14.96 10.03 26.06
N GLY A 450 14.54 8.99 25.31
CA GLY A 450 14.39 7.64 25.84
C GLY A 450 15.69 7.11 26.44
N ALA A 451 16.80 7.23 25.72
CA ALA A 451 18.13 6.83 26.19
C ALA A 451 18.59 7.63 27.40
N ALA A 452 18.33 8.95 27.43
CA ALA A 452 18.62 9.79 28.58
C ALA A 452 17.87 9.32 29.85
N LEU A 453 16.58 8.99 29.74
CA LEU A 453 15.76 8.49 30.85
C LEU A 453 16.16 7.07 31.29
N LEU A 454 16.50 6.19 30.34
CA LEU A 454 17.03 4.87 30.64
C LEU A 454 18.36 4.97 31.40
N GLY A 455 19.26 5.85 30.96
CA GLY A 455 20.53 6.09 31.63
C GLY A 455 20.43 6.80 32.97
N GLU A 456 19.35 7.55 33.23
CA GLU A 456 19.03 8.04 34.58
C GLU A 456 18.59 6.90 35.51
N ARG A 457 17.83 5.93 34.97
CA ARG A 457 17.33 4.79 35.75
C ARG A 457 18.40 3.72 36.01
N PHE A 458 19.19 3.37 34.99
CA PHE A 458 20.17 2.28 35.03
C PHE A 458 21.62 2.75 35.19
N GLY A 459 21.85 4.06 35.30
CA GLY A 459 23.17 4.67 35.39
C GLY A 459 23.86 4.89 34.03
N ARG A 460 24.99 5.60 34.06
CA ARG A 460 25.83 5.92 32.88
C ARG A 460 25.11 6.68 31.76
N LYS A 461 24.29 7.69 32.10
CA LYS A 461 23.52 8.54 31.17
C LYS A 461 24.26 8.95 29.88
N LYS A 462 25.53 9.36 29.98
CA LYS A 462 26.34 9.76 28.81
C LYS A 462 26.57 8.63 27.80
N TRP A 463 26.78 7.39 28.26
CA TRP A 463 26.97 6.23 27.40
C TRP A 463 25.69 5.86 26.65
N TRP A 464 24.54 5.88 27.34
CA TRP A 464 23.24 5.65 26.71
C TRP A 464 22.95 6.67 25.61
N ILE A 465 23.17 7.96 25.90
CA ILE A 465 22.98 9.03 24.91
C ILE A 465 23.97 8.87 23.74
N GLY A 466 25.24 8.58 24.01
CA GLY A 466 26.25 8.38 22.97
C GLY A 466 25.92 7.21 22.03
N ALA A 467 25.53 6.06 22.60
CA ALA A 467 25.10 4.91 21.81
C ALA A 467 23.84 5.22 20.98
N ALA A 468 22.84 5.85 21.60
CA ALA A 468 21.61 6.24 20.90
C ALA A 468 21.87 7.25 19.77
N LEU A 469 22.83 8.17 19.95
CA LEU A 469 23.23 9.15 18.93
C LEU A 469 23.80 8.50 17.68
N VAL A 470 24.61 7.45 17.82
CA VAL A 470 25.15 6.68 16.69
C VAL A 470 24.07 5.79 16.07
N ILE A 471 23.32 5.05 16.89
CA ILE A 471 22.30 4.12 16.40
C ILE A 471 21.21 4.86 15.62
N GLN A 472 20.70 5.97 16.13
CA GLN A 472 19.68 6.74 15.42
C GLN A 472 20.20 7.30 14.08
N ALA A 473 21.49 7.64 13.99
CA ALA A 473 22.09 8.13 12.76
C ALA A 473 22.17 7.05 11.68
N LEU A 474 22.58 5.84 12.07
CA LEU A 474 22.58 4.68 11.19
C LEU A 474 21.16 4.31 10.76
N ILE A 475 20.19 4.32 11.67
CA ILE A 475 18.78 4.02 11.36
C ILE A 475 18.21 5.04 10.38
N PHE A 476 18.48 6.34 10.59
CA PHE A 476 18.03 7.41 9.70
C PHE A 476 18.59 7.25 8.29
N GLY A 477 19.92 7.05 8.15
CA GLY A 477 20.54 6.83 6.85
C GLY A 477 20.09 5.52 6.19
N ALA A 478 19.92 4.45 6.97
CA ALA A 478 19.41 3.18 6.48
C ALA A 478 17.98 3.28 5.98
N ALA A 479 17.07 3.95 6.69
CA ALA A 479 15.67 4.13 6.27
C ALA A 479 15.53 4.85 4.91
N HIS A 480 16.55 5.61 4.50
CA HIS A 480 16.64 6.30 3.21
C HIS A 480 17.48 5.54 2.18
N ALA A 481 17.96 4.32 2.44
CA ALA A 481 18.79 3.58 1.51
C ALA A 481 18.05 3.05 0.27
N SER A 482 16.72 3.24 0.18
CA SER A 482 15.89 2.75 -0.91
C SER A 482 16.02 3.54 -2.21
N TYR A 483 16.80 4.63 -2.30
CA TYR A 483 17.07 5.30 -3.58
C TYR A 483 17.97 4.44 -4.48
N ALA A 484 17.88 4.62 -5.80
CA ALA A 484 18.68 3.89 -6.78
C ALA A 484 20.12 4.43 -6.84
N ASN A 485 20.93 4.14 -5.81
CA ASN A 485 22.35 4.52 -5.76
C ASN A 485 23.24 3.29 -5.64
N GLN A 486 24.43 3.34 -6.25
CA GLN A 486 25.50 2.36 -6.04
C GLN A 486 26.76 3.02 -5.46
N PRO A 487 27.39 2.39 -4.45
CA PRO A 487 27.04 1.13 -3.79
C PRO A 487 25.76 1.25 -2.95
N ALA A 488 25.16 0.12 -2.60
CA ALA A 488 23.85 0.07 -1.97
C ALA A 488 23.72 0.88 -0.66
N PHE A 489 24.83 1.07 0.07
CA PHE A 489 24.90 1.77 1.35
C PHE A 489 25.17 3.28 1.20
N ALA A 490 25.22 3.84 -0.02
CA ALA A 490 25.64 5.22 -0.28
C ALA A 490 24.91 6.26 0.60
N ARG A 491 23.58 6.16 0.70
CA ARG A 491 22.75 7.04 1.54
C ARG A 491 23.02 6.90 3.04
N VAL A 492 23.44 5.73 3.50
CA VAL A 492 23.79 5.53 4.92
C VAL A 492 25.02 6.33 5.27
N VAL A 493 26.04 6.30 4.42
CA VAL A 493 27.30 7.01 4.62
C VAL A 493 27.08 8.52 4.50
N GLU A 494 26.34 8.95 3.47
CA GLU A 494 25.99 10.35 3.25
C GLU A 494 25.27 10.95 4.46
N LEU A 495 24.20 10.30 4.93
CA LEU A 495 23.33 10.86 5.97
C LEU A 495 23.85 10.64 7.40
N PHE A 496 24.90 9.85 7.60
CA PHE A 496 25.44 9.57 8.92
C PHE A 496 25.91 10.84 9.63
N ILE A 497 26.74 11.65 8.96
CA ILE A 497 27.30 12.90 9.54
C ILE A 497 26.20 13.96 9.76
N PRO A 498 25.33 14.28 8.77
CA PRO A 498 24.18 15.16 8.97
C PRO A 498 23.30 14.73 10.15
N SER A 499 23.03 13.42 10.28
CA SER A 499 22.17 12.90 11.34
C SER A 499 22.81 13.00 12.74
N LEU A 500 24.13 12.85 12.85
CA LEU A 500 24.85 13.17 14.08
C LEU A 500 24.72 14.66 14.43
N ALA A 501 24.89 15.55 13.44
CA ALA A 501 24.73 16.99 13.63
C ALA A 501 23.32 17.37 14.10
N PHE A 502 22.27 16.81 13.51
CA PHE A 502 20.90 16.96 14.01
C PHE A 502 20.74 16.46 15.46
N GLY A 503 21.33 15.32 15.80
CA GLY A 503 21.32 14.81 17.17
C GLY A 503 22.03 15.74 18.17
N PHE A 504 23.16 16.34 17.79
CA PHE A 504 23.84 17.34 18.63
C PHE A 504 23.01 18.61 18.80
N LEU A 505 22.36 19.10 17.73
CA LEU A 505 21.44 20.23 17.80
C LEU A 505 20.29 19.94 18.79
N TYR A 506 19.68 18.75 18.71
CA TYR A 506 18.63 18.33 19.63
C TYR A 506 19.10 18.28 21.09
N LEU A 507 20.25 17.64 21.37
CA LEU A 507 20.77 17.52 22.73
C LEU A 507 21.06 18.89 23.36
N HIS A 508 21.55 19.85 22.57
CA HIS A 508 21.93 21.16 23.06
C HIS A 508 20.74 22.13 23.16
N PHE A 509 19.91 22.23 22.11
CA PHE A 509 18.89 23.27 21.97
C PHE A 509 17.44 22.75 22.06
N GLY A 510 17.23 21.44 21.93
CA GLY A 510 15.92 20.85 21.66
C GLY A 510 15.60 20.83 20.17
N LEU A 511 14.33 20.58 19.81
CA LEU A 511 13.93 20.29 18.42
C LEU A 511 14.01 21.49 17.45
N LEU A 512 13.89 22.73 17.92
CA LEU A 512 13.65 23.89 17.04
C LEU A 512 14.72 24.09 15.94
N PRO A 513 16.04 24.12 16.24
CA PRO A 513 17.04 24.34 15.19
C PRO A 513 17.08 23.21 14.17
N GLY A 514 16.95 21.95 14.61
CA GLY A 514 16.96 20.78 13.74
C GLY A 514 15.77 20.77 12.78
N VAL A 515 14.57 21.07 13.29
CA VAL A 515 13.34 21.19 12.48
C VAL A 515 13.49 22.27 11.41
N ILE A 516 14.01 23.46 11.77
CA ILE A 516 14.19 24.56 10.81
C ILE A 516 15.24 24.20 9.76
N LEU A 517 16.37 23.62 10.17
CA LEU A 517 17.42 23.18 9.26
C LEU A 517 16.90 22.16 8.25
N HIS A 518 16.24 21.11 8.73
CA HIS A 518 15.68 20.04 7.89
C HIS A 518 14.63 20.60 6.92
N PHE A 519 13.69 21.42 7.43
CA PHE A 519 12.70 22.10 6.60
C PHE A 519 13.35 22.96 5.50
N VAL A 520 14.32 23.81 5.84
CA VAL A 520 14.98 24.70 4.86
C VAL A 520 15.76 23.89 3.82
N TYR A 521 16.46 22.84 4.26
CA TYR A 521 17.23 21.96 3.38
C TYR A 521 16.32 21.34 2.30
N ASP A 522 15.19 20.76 2.73
CA ASP A 522 14.25 20.10 1.82
C ASP A 522 13.51 21.09 0.91
N VAL A 523 13.11 22.25 1.43
CA VAL A 523 12.39 23.25 0.61
C VAL A 523 13.24 23.69 -0.56
N VAL A 524 14.54 23.94 -0.35
CA VAL A 524 15.45 24.33 -1.43
C VAL A 524 15.54 23.22 -2.47
N TRP A 525 15.78 21.96 -2.07
CA TRP A 525 15.87 20.83 -3.00
C TRP A 525 14.60 20.59 -3.81
N ILE A 526 13.45 20.56 -3.14
CA ILE A 526 12.16 20.23 -3.77
C ILE A 526 11.65 21.40 -4.63
N SER A 527 12.07 22.63 -4.35
CA SER A 527 11.69 23.81 -5.14
C SER A 527 12.62 24.13 -6.31
N LEU A 528 13.75 23.43 -6.49
CA LEU A 528 14.70 23.69 -7.59
C LEU A 528 14.03 23.84 -8.97
N PRO A 529 13.05 23.01 -9.37
CA PRO A 529 12.38 23.19 -10.67
C PRO A 529 11.65 24.54 -10.82
N LEU A 530 11.11 25.12 -9.73
CA LEU A 530 10.48 26.46 -9.76
C LEU A 530 11.52 27.56 -9.97
N PHE A 531 12.74 27.38 -9.48
CA PHE A 531 13.82 28.36 -9.63
C PHE A 531 14.53 28.24 -10.97
N ASN A 532 14.47 27.08 -11.64
CA ASN A 532 15.14 26.83 -12.91
C ASN A 532 14.25 27.05 -14.16
N THR A 533 12.96 27.28 -14.00
CA THR A 533 12.05 27.56 -15.14
C THR A 533 12.13 29.01 -15.64
N SER A 534 11.79 29.28 -16.89
CA SER A 534 11.57 30.65 -17.41
C SER A 534 10.09 30.96 -17.65
N ALA A 535 9.19 30.03 -17.27
CA ALA A 535 7.77 30.15 -17.55
C ALA A 535 7.13 31.42 -16.93
N PRO A 536 6.19 32.09 -17.63
CA PRO A 536 5.45 33.23 -17.10
C PRO A 536 4.80 32.93 -15.75
N GLY A 537 4.78 33.91 -14.84
CA GLY A 537 4.16 33.77 -13.51
C GLY A 537 5.00 33.02 -12.46
N SER A 538 6.06 32.30 -12.86
CA SER A 538 6.95 31.55 -11.95
C SER A 538 7.59 32.42 -10.85
N GLY A 539 7.82 33.72 -11.13
CA GLY A 539 8.36 34.68 -10.17
C GLY A 539 7.54 34.80 -8.88
N ILE A 540 6.21 34.80 -8.97
CA ILE A 540 5.33 34.88 -7.79
C ILE A 540 5.52 33.64 -6.91
N HIS A 541 5.62 32.46 -7.51
CA HIS A 541 5.81 31.21 -6.78
C HIS A 541 7.16 31.17 -6.06
N ARG A 542 8.24 31.66 -6.68
CA ARG A 542 9.56 31.81 -6.03
C ARG A 542 9.48 32.72 -4.81
N ILE A 543 8.85 33.88 -4.96
CA ILE A 543 8.67 34.84 -3.86
C ILE A 543 7.89 34.19 -2.71
N LEU A 544 6.79 33.48 -3.01
CA LEU A 544 6.00 32.79 -2.00
C LEU A 544 6.79 31.70 -1.27
N VAL A 545 7.58 30.88 -1.99
CA VAL A 545 8.46 29.88 -1.38
C VAL A 545 9.43 30.57 -0.42
N ILE A 546 10.10 31.65 -0.84
CA ILE A 546 11.04 32.39 0.03
C ILE A 546 10.32 32.96 1.26
N LEU A 547 9.22 33.69 1.06
CA LEU A 547 8.49 34.35 2.15
C LEU A 547 7.98 33.35 3.19
N LEU A 548 7.45 32.21 2.76
CA LEU A 548 6.93 31.17 3.65
C LEU A 548 8.05 30.35 4.29
N THR A 549 9.19 30.18 3.62
CA THR A 549 10.38 29.56 4.24
C THR A 549 10.90 30.40 5.40
N LEU A 550 10.85 31.73 5.28
CA LEU A 550 11.27 32.68 6.32
C LEU A 550 10.23 32.84 7.46
N PHE A 551 9.13 32.10 7.44
CA PHE A 551 8.06 32.19 8.44
C PHE A 551 8.50 32.13 9.90
N PRO A 552 9.45 31.25 10.31
CA PRO A 552 9.95 31.25 11.68
C PRO A 552 10.60 32.57 12.11
N LEU A 553 11.22 33.31 11.18
CA LEU A 553 11.81 34.62 11.45
C LEU A 553 10.72 35.69 11.61
N TRP A 554 9.67 35.64 10.78
CA TRP A 554 8.54 36.59 10.89
C TRP A 554 7.89 36.55 12.27
N ILE A 555 7.69 35.36 12.84
CA ILE A 555 7.16 35.19 14.21
C ILE A 555 8.02 35.93 15.24
N ILE A 556 9.35 35.77 15.15
CA ILE A 556 10.30 36.36 16.10
C ILE A 556 10.33 37.88 15.97
N TYR A 557 10.42 38.39 14.75
CA TYR A 557 10.44 39.84 14.51
C TYR A 557 9.13 40.49 14.92
N PHE A 558 7.98 39.90 14.57
CA PHE A 558 6.68 40.39 14.99
C PHE A 558 6.58 40.54 16.51
N HIS A 559 6.97 39.50 17.26
CA HIS A 559 6.91 39.55 18.72
C HIS A 559 7.97 40.46 19.35
N ARG A 560 9.15 40.59 18.75
CA ARG A 560 10.17 41.56 19.20
C ARG A 560 9.76 43.00 18.96
N LEU A 561 9.11 43.30 17.84
CA LEU A 561 8.55 44.63 17.57
C LEU A 561 7.46 44.97 18.58
N LYS A 562 6.60 44.01 18.92
CA LYS A 562 5.48 44.22 19.84
C LYS A 562 5.89 44.29 21.31
N LEU A 563 6.84 43.46 21.75
CA LEU A 563 7.16 43.26 23.17
C LEU A 563 8.57 43.72 23.54
N GLY A 564 9.40 44.15 22.59
CA GLY A 564 10.84 44.32 22.78
C GLY A 564 11.56 42.99 23.01
N LYS A 565 12.89 43.05 23.23
CA LYS A 565 13.69 41.86 23.57
C LYS A 565 13.33 41.38 24.98
N GLN A 566 12.91 40.13 25.10
CA GLN A 566 12.53 39.50 26.37
C GLN A 566 13.63 38.59 26.92
N GLU A 567 13.58 38.30 28.22
CA GLU A 567 14.43 37.31 28.88
C GLU A 567 13.68 35.99 29.12
N ILE A 568 14.40 34.87 29.04
CA ILE A 568 13.80 33.55 29.22
C ILE A 568 13.48 33.30 30.70
N LYS A 569 12.19 33.20 31.03
CA LYS A 569 11.74 32.87 32.39
C LYS A 569 11.78 31.36 32.63
N ALA A 570 12.10 30.97 33.86
CA ALA A 570 12.15 29.56 34.27
C ALA A 570 10.80 28.85 34.03
N SER A 571 9.68 29.55 34.13
CA SER A 571 8.34 29.02 33.85
C SER A 571 8.14 28.51 32.43
N PHE A 572 9.00 28.88 31.47
CA PHE A 572 8.96 28.42 30.08
C PHE A 572 9.82 27.17 29.81
N LEU A 573 10.63 26.74 30.79
CA LEU A 573 11.46 25.54 30.70
C LEU A 573 10.67 24.29 31.07
N ASN A 574 11.12 23.15 30.56
CA ASN A 574 10.50 21.84 30.76
C ASN A 574 10.36 21.47 32.25
N GLY A 575 11.37 21.78 33.07
CA GLY A 575 11.40 21.42 34.50
C GLY A 575 10.34 22.09 35.37
N ASN A 576 9.70 23.16 34.90
CA ASN A 576 8.66 23.90 35.64
C ASN A 576 7.24 23.62 35.14
N HIS A 577 7.03 22.52 34.42
CA HIS A 577 5.70 22.08 34.02
C HIS A 577 4.99 21.35 35.16
N VAL A 578 3.89 21.93 35.67
CA VAL A 578 3.02 21.26 36.63
C VAL A 578 2.02 20.38 35.89
N VAL A 579 2.04 19.08 36.16
CA VAL A 579 1.04 18.14 35.67
C VAL A 579 -0.29 18.45 36.35
N LYS A 580 -1.25 18.99 35.60
CA LYS A 580 -2.62 19.15 36.09
C LYS A 580 -3.31 17.80 36.02
N ILE A 581 -3.39 17.10 37.15
CA ILE A 581 -4.26 15.92 37.29
C ILE A 581 -5.71 16.45 37.17
N PRO A 582 -6.48 16.06 36.15
CA PRO A 582 -7.87 16.48 36.06
C PRO A 582 -8.61 15.96 37.29
N LYS A 583 -9.18 16.84 38.12
CA LYS A 583 -10.19 16.43 39.09
C LYS A 583 -11.40 16.00 38.26
N ILE A 584 -11.61 14.68 38.13
CA ILE A 584 -12.82 14.15 37.52
C ILE A 584 -13.96 14.46 38.50
N GLU A 585 -14.74 15.50 38.22
CA GLU A 585 -16.06 15.63 38.86
C GLU A 585 -16.86 14.39 38.45
N LYS A 586 -17.12 13.50 39.42
CA LYS A 586 -18.05 12.40 39.23
C LYS A 586 -19.39 13.01 38.82
N SER A 587 -19.76 12.89 37.56
CA SER A 587 -21.14 13.18 37.14
C SER A 587 -22.07 12.36 38.04
N PRO A 588 -23.20 12.91 38.52
CA PRO A 588 -24.13 12.17 39.36
C PRO A 588 -24.49 10.86 38.67
N GLU A 589 -24.15 9.75 39.32
CA GLU A 589 -24.50 8.41 38.88
C GLU A 589 -26.03 8.29 38.95
N LEU A 590 -26.70 8.50 37.82
CA LEU A 590 -28.04 7.96 37.65
C LEU A 590 -27.91 6.44 37.80
N PRO A 591 -28.72 5.79 38.67
CA PRO A 591 -28.63 4.35 38.86
C PRO A 591 -28.77 3.69 37.50
N LEU A 592 -27.74 2.94 37.09
CA LEU A 592 -27.81 2.08 35.93
C LEU A 592 -29.01 1.17 36.17
N LYS A 593 -30.11 1.37 35.42
CA LYS A 593 -31.21 0.39 35.40
C LYS A 593 -30.62 -0.91 34.86
N THR A 594 -30.19 -1.80 35.73
CA THR A 594 -29.70 -3.13 35.36
C THR A 594 -30.91 -3.92 34.87
N GLY A 595 -30.91 -4.26 33.58
CA GLY A 595 -31.97 -5.11 33.04
C GLY A 595 -31.89 -6.48 33.70
N ARG A 596 -32.98 -6.99 34.26
CA ARG A 596 -33.08 -8.40 34.64
C ARG A 596 -33.89 -9.14 33.59
N ILE A 597 -33.43 -10.32 33.17
CA ILE A 597 -34.19 -11.16 32.24
C ILE A 597 -35.05 -12.10 33.09
N THR A 598 -36.37 -11.91 33.04
CA THR A 598 -37.34 -12.74 33.78
C THR A 598 -37.23 -14.22 33.37
N PRO A 599 -37.55 -15.19 34.25
CA PRO A 599 -37.51 -16.61 33.91
C PRO A 599 -38.31 -16.97 32.66
N MET A 600 -39.50 -16.37 32.49
CA MET A 600 -40.32 -16.54 31.28
C MET A 600 -39.62 -16.04 30.02
N ALA A 601 -38.97 -14.87 30.07
CA ALA A 601 -38.19 -14.35 28.95
C ALA A 601 -36.96 -15.22 28.64
N ARG A 602 -36.34 -15.85 29.65
CA ARG A 602 -35.26 -16.83 29.44
C ARG A 602 -35.77 -18.07 28.70
N GLY A 603 -36.93 -18.59 29.09
CA GLY A 603 -37.59 -19.71 28.41
C GLY A 603 -37.96 -19.37 26.96
N PHE A 604 -38.55 -18.20 26.74
CA PHE A 604 -38.89 -17.72 25.39
C PHE A 604 -37.66 -17.52 24.50
N LEU A 605 -36.58 -16.93 25.02
CA LEU A 605 -35.31 -16.78 24.28
C LEU A 605 -34.72 -18.15 23.92
N PHE A 606 -34.75 -19.11 24.84
CA PHE A 606 -34.26 -20.46 24.57
C PHE A 606 -35.04 -21.15 23.45
N LEU A 607 -36.39 -21.15 23.53
CA LEU A 607 -37.27 -21.71 22.50
C LEU A 607 -37.10 -20.98 21.16
N SER A 608 -36.97 -19.65 21.18
CA SER A 608 -36.69 -18.85 19.99
C SER A 608 -35.35 -19.23 19.36
N GLY A 609 -34.31 -19.46 20.18
CA GLY A 609 -33.00 -19.90 19.69
C GLY A 609 -33.08 -21.24 18.93
N LEU A 610 -33.85 -22.20 19.44
CA LEU A 610 -34.09 -23.48 18.76
C LEU A 610 -34.86 -23.31 17.45
N LEU A 611 -35.92 -22.49 17.46
CA LEU A 611 -36.67 -22.17 16.24
C LEU A 611 -35.77 -21.51 15.19
N PHE A 612 -34.96 -20.53 15.57
CA PHE A 612 -34.08 -19.82 14.63
C PHE A 612 -32.88 -20.66 14.16
N LEU A 613 -32.48 -21.69 14.90
CA LEU A 613 -31.55 -22.71 14.40
C LEU A 613 -32.16 -23.50 13.23
N VAL A 614 -33.43 -23.89 13.33
CA VAL A 614 -34.16 -24.56 12.24
C VAL A 614 -34.31 -23.62 11.04
N ILE A 615 -34.65 -22.33 11.28
CA ILE A 615 -34.74 -21.31 10.23
C ILE A 615 -33.40 -21.13 9.53
N TRP A 616 -32.29 -21.04 10.27
CA TRP A 616 -30.96 -20.97 9.69
C TRP A 616 -30.65 -22.18 8.80
N TYR A 617 -30.89 -23.39 9.29
CA TYR A 617 -30.65 -24.62 8.53
C TYR A 617 -31.47 -24.67 7.24
N HIS A 618 -32.74 -24.24 7.29
CA HIS A 618 -33.61 -24.24 6.11
C HIS A 618 -33.23 -23.19 5.06
N HIS A 619 -32.75 -22.01 5.49
CA HIS A 619 -32.42 -20.90 4.58
C HIS A 619 -30.96 -20.86 4.12
N THR A 620 -30.09 -21.73 4.65
CA THR A 620 -28.68 -21.78 4.25
C THR A 620 -28.48 -22.83 3.17
N SER A 621 -27.85 -22.45 2.05
CA SER A 621 -27.42 -23.43 1.04
C SER A 621 -26.16 -24.16 1.52
N PHE A 622 -26.24 -25.49 1.53
CA PHE A 622 -25.12 -26.39 1.84
C PHE A 622 -24.54 -27.04 0.58
N GLU A 623 -24.95 -26.60 -0.61
CA GLU A 623 -24.36 -27.03 -1.87
C GLU A 623 -23.07 -26.27 -2.13
N ASN A 624 -21.98 -27.01 -2.39
CA ASN A 624 -20.75 -26.43 -2.90
C ASN A 624 -20.83 -26.33 -4.42
N GLU A 625 -20.64 -25.15 -4.99
CA GLU A 625 -20.74 -24.93 -6.44
C GLU A 625 -19.42 -25.15 -7.19
N ASP A 626 -18.37 -25.56 -6.47
CA ASP A 626 -17.06 -25.88 -7.03
C ASP A 626 -16.77 -27.40 -6.96
N PRO A 627 -15.92 -27.95 -7.85
CA PRO A 627 -15.68 -29.39 -7.96
C PRO A 627 -14.86 -30.01 -6.81
N GLY A 628 -14.42 -29.21 -5.84
CA GLY A 628 -13.52 -29.67 -4.78
C GLY A 628 -12.06 -29.76 -5.21
N LEU A 629 -11.17 -29.85 -4.23
CA LEU A 629 -9.74 -30.08 -4.41
C LEU A 629 -9.30 -31.28 -3.56
N TRP A 630 -9.31 -32.45 -4.19
CA TRP A 630 -9.04 -33.74 -3.53
C TRP A 630 -7.55 -34.07 -3.48
N ALA A 631 -6.77 -33.58 -4.45
CA ALA A 631 -5.33 -33.68 -4.42
C ALA A 631 -4.74 -32.93 -3.23
N GLY A 632 -4.09 -33.67 -2.33
CA GLY A 632 -3.25 -33.07 -1.29
C GLY A 632 -1.98 -32.44 -1.89
N ARG A 633 -1.31 -31.56 -1.14
CA ARG A 633 -0.08 -30.87 -1.58
C ARG A 633 0.97 -31.82 -2.15
N ALA A 634 1.25 -32.93 -1.47
CA ALA A 634 2.24 -33.91 -1.90
C ALA A 634 1.86 -34.55 -3.25
N LYS A 635 0.59 -34.92 -3.42
CA LYS A 635 0.09 -35.48 -4.68
C LYS A 635 0.17 -34.48 -5.82
N ALA A 636 -0.17 -33.21 -5.57
CA ALA A 636 -0.04 -32.15 -6.57
C ALA A 636 1.43 -31.94 -7.00
N ARG A 637 2.37 -32.00 -6.06
CA ARG A 637 3.80 -31.96 -6.36
C ARG A 637 4.23 -33.15 -7.22
N MET A 638 3.90 -34.38 -6.80
CA MET A 638 4.23 -35.59 -7.57
C MET A 638 3.65 -35.57 -8.99
N ALA A 639 2.39 -35.13 -9.15
CA ALA A 639 1.78 -34.98 -10.47
C ALA A 639 2.52 -33.96 -11.33
N SER A 640 3.00 -32.87 -10.72
CA SER A 640 3.79 -31.84 -11.41
C SER A 640 5.19 -32.35 -11.81
N GLU A 641 5.86 -33.10 -10.93
CA GLU A 641 7.15 -33.74 -11.21
C GLU A 641 7.03 -34.78 -12.32
N ALA A 642 5.97 -35.60 -12.30
CA ALA A 642 5.68 -36.56 -13.36
C ALA A 642 5.44 -35.87 -14.72
N ALA A 643 4.72 -34.74 -14.72
CA ALA A 643 4.47 -33.97 -15.94
C ALA A 643 5.73 -33.29 -16.49
N LEU A 644 6.68 -32.93 -15.64
CA LEU A 644 7.99 -32.43 -16.04
C LEU A 644 8.85 -33.55 -16.63
N ALA A 645 8.88 -34.72 -15.98
CA ALA A 645 9.63 -35.88 -16.46
C ALA A 645 9.08 -36.42 -17.79
N GLU A 646 7.76 -36.45 -17.99
CA GLU A 646 7.10 -36.80 -19.28
C GLU A 646 7.58 -35.89 -20.42
N ARG A 647 7.96 -34.65 -20.10
CA ARG A 647 8.47 -33.65 -21.05
C ARG A 647 10.00 -33.62 -21.11
N GLY A 648 10.69 -34.55 -20.46
CA GLY A 648 12.15 -34.67 -20.49
C GLY A 648 12.89 -33.69 -19.56
N PHE A 649 12.20 -33.03 -18.61
CA PHE A 649 12.85 -32.15 -17.65
C PHE A 649 13.28 -32.91 -16.39
N GLU A 650 14.59 -32.98 -16.17
CA GLU A 650 15.18 -33.45 -14.91
C GLU A 650 15.58 -32.25 -14.04
N LEU A 651 14.83 -32.01 -12.95
CA LEU A 651 15.12 -30.91 -12.04
C LEU A 651 16.13 -31.34 -10.98
N ALA A 652 17.37 -30.87 -11.09
CA ALA A 652 18.35 -31.05 -10.01
C ALA A 652 17.93 -30.26 -8.75
N ASP A 653 17.79 -30.97 -7.62
CA ASP A 653 17.35 -30.42 -6.32
C ASP A 653 18.17 -29.23 -5.82
N SER A 654 19.42 -29.10 -6.26
CA SER A 654 20.34 -28.04 -5.82
C SER A 654 20.06 -26.67 -6.45
N VAL A 655 19.37 -26.63 -7.59
CA VAL A 655 19.15 -25.40 -8.39
C VAL A 655 17.71 -24.90 -8.26
N TRP A 656 16.75 -25.83 -8.21
CA TRP A 656 15.33 -25.51 -8.24
C TRP A 656 14.71 -25.48 -6.84
N ARG A 657 13.89 -24.46 -6.59
CA ARG A 657 13.07 -24.37 -5.38
C ARG A 657 11.60 -24.58 -5.74
N VAL A 658 11.01 -25.58 -5.11
CA VAL A 658 9.58 -25.91 -5.27
C VAL A 658 8.74 -25.14 -4.26
N SER A 659 7.62 -24.60 -4.70
CA SER A 659 6.64 -23.94 -3.85
C SER A 659 5.23 -24.17 -4.36
N GLU A 660 4.27 -24.29 -3.46
CA GLU A 660 2.88 -24.60 -3.81
C GLU A 660 1.91 -23.63 -3.18
N ARG A 661 0.88 -23.28 -3.94
CA ARG A 661 -0.23 -22.45 -3.46
C ARG A 661 -1.53 -22.88 -4.10
N VAL A 662 -2.58 -23.03 -3.31
CA VAL A 662 -3.96 -23.13 -3.80
C VAL A 662 -4.44 -21.75 -4.21
N VAL A 663 -4.98 -21.67 -5.42
CA VAL A 663 -5.66 -20.49 -5.93
C VAL A 663 -7.14 -20.78 -6.12
N LYS A 664 -7.96 -19.73 -5.95
CA LYS A 664 -9.33 -19.70 -6.41
C LYS A 664 -9.34 -18.92 -7.72
N PRO A 665 -9.27 -19.59 -8.89
CA PRO A 665 -9.24 -18.87 -10.15
C PRO A 665 -10.59 -18.20 -10.43
N GLN A 666 -10.56 -17.09 -11.17
CA GLN A 666 -11.68 -16.60 -11.98
C GLN A 666 -12.92 -16.07 -11.22
N GLU A 667 -12.75 -15.30 -10.13
CA GLU A 667 -13.88 -14.63 -9.45
C GLU A 667 -14.69 -13.72 -10.39
N ARG A 668 -14.01 -13.11 -11.37
CA ARG A 668 -14.62 -12.16 -12.30
C ARG A 668 -15.37 -12.85 -13.44
N GLU A 669 -14.73 -13.82 -14.09
CA GLU A 669 -15.33 -14.64 -15.13
C GLU A 669 -16.50 -15.47 -14.56
N GLY A 670 -16.35 -15.98 -13.33
CA GLY A 670 -17.42 -16.66 -12.62
C GLY A 670 -18.62 -15.75 -12.35
N ARG A 671 -18.40 -14.52 -11.87
CA ARG A 671 -19.46 -13.51 -11.71
C ARG A 671 -20.13 -13.16 -13.04
N PHE A 672 -19.35 -12.99 -14.11
CA PHE A 672 -19.88 -12.75 -15.46
C PHE A 672 -20.82 -13.88 -15.89
N VAL A 673 -20.36 -15.12 -15.80
CA VAL A 673 -21.16 -16.28 -16.15
C VAL A 673 -22.41 -16.39 -15.28
N ARG A 674 -22.32 -16.11 -13.97
CA ARG A 674 -23.47 -16.14 -13.07
C ARG A 674 -24.53 -15.10 -13.44
N GLN A 675 -24.11 -13.92 -13.89
CA GLN A 675 -25.01 -12.86 -14.32
C GLN A 675 -25.61 -13.11 -15.71
N SER A 676 -24.82 -13.64 -16.65
CA SER A 676 -25.24 -13.82 -18.04
C SER A 676 -25.93 -15.17 -18.31
N GLY A 677 -25.44 -16.24 -17.69
CA GLY A 677 -25.91 -17.63 -17.88
C GLY A 677 -26.67 -18.22 -16.70
N GLY A 678 -26.83 -17.49 -15.60
CA GLY A 678 -27.45 -17.98 -14.37
C GLY A 678 -26.67 -19.12 -13.72
N GLU A 679 -27.33 -19.85 -12.82
CA GLU A 679 -26.70 -20.97 -12.10
C GLU A 679 -26.41 -22.16 -13.02
N THR A 680 -27.31 -22.44 -13.97
CA THR A 680 -27.18 -23.54 -14.93
C THR A 680 -25.99 -23.33 -15.86
N GLY A 681 -25.86 -22.14 -16.45
CA GLY A 681 -24.72 -21.82 -17.32
C GLY A 681 -23.39 -21.86 -16.57
N TYR A 682 -23.39 -21.41 -15.31
CA TYR A 682 -22.21 -21.52 -14.43
C TYR A 682 -21.79 -22.97 -14.20
N ARG A 683 -22.72 -23.85 -13.83
CA ARG A 683 -22.44 -25.28 -13.60
C ARG A 683 -21.95 -25.98 -14.87
N GLN A 684 -22.51 -25.64 -16.04
CA GLN A 684 -22.12 -26.26 -17.32
C GLN A 684 -20.73 -25.84 -17.81
N LEU A 685 -20.30 -24.61 -17.52
CA LEU A 685 -18.98 -24.10 -17.91
C LEU A 685 -17.87 -24.45 -16.89
N MET A 686 -18.22 -24.96 -15.72
CA MET A 686 -17.28 -25.42 -14.70
C MET A 686 -16.50 -26.65 -15.18
N GLY A 687 -15.17 -26.60 -15.05
CA GLY A 687 -14.27 -27.66 -15.52
C GLY A 687 -13.96 -27.62 -17.01
N THR A 688 -14.60 -26.73 -17.79
CA THR A 688 -14.29 -26.50 -19.22
C THR A 688 -13.58 -25.15 -19.40
N PHE A 689 -14.34 -24.05 -19.34
CA PHE A 689 -13.82 -22.68 -19.46
C PHE A 689 -13.69 -21.97 -18.11
N LEU A 690 -14.50 -22.37 -17.12
CA LEU A 690 -14.30 -21.99 -15.73
C LEU A 690 -13.44 -23.05 -15.03
N SER A 691 -12.40 -22.60 -14.34
CA SER A 691 -11.54 -23.46 -13.54
C SER A 691 -12.05 -23.52 -12.10
N GLY A 692 -12.06 -24.73 -11.53
CA GLY A 692 -12.25 -24.92 -10.10
C GLY A 692 -11.00 -24.56 -9.29
N PRO A 693 -11.02 -24.78 -7.96
CA PRO A 693 -9.82 -24.62 -7.12
C PRO A 693 -8.66 -25.48 -7.64
N ALA A 694 -7.45 -24.92 -7.63
CA ALA A 694 -6.27 -25.57 -8.19
C ALA A 694 -5.03 -25.34 -7.32
N TRP A 695 -4.16 -26.34 -7.21
CA TRP A 695 -2.79 -26.15 -6.78
C TRP A 695 -1.98 -25.56 -7.92
N ILE A 696 -1.25 -24.47 -7.66
CA ILE A 696 -0.14 -24.06 -8.53
C ILE A 696 1.14 -24.53 -7.87
N VAL A 697 1.85 -25.44 -8.55
CA VAL A 697 3.20 -25.87 -8.18
C VAL A 697 4.19 -25.06 -9.02
N ARG A 698 5.03 -24.30 -8.34
CA ARG A 698 6.01 -23.39 -8.93
C ARG A 698 7.42 -23.89 -8.67
N TYR A 699 8.22 -23.98 -9.73
CA TYR A 699 9.65 -24.28 -9.68
C TYR A 699 10.42 -23.07 -10.16
N ALA A 700 11.20 -22.45 -9.28
CA ALA A 700 11.96 -21.23 -9.58
C ALA A 700 13.41 -21.35 -9.08
N ARG A 701 14.31 -20.62 -9.72
CA ARG A 701 15.73 -20.56 -9.33
C ARG A 701 16.01 -19.30 -8.51
N PHE A 702 16.84 -19.44 -7.46
CA PHE A 702 17.29 -18.31 -6.63
C PHE A 702 18.81 -18.26 -6.46
N SER A 703 19.52 -19.17 -7.12
CA SER A 703 20.97 -19.33 -7.15
C SER A 703 21.45 -19.41 -8.60
N GLY A 704 22.75 -19.35 -8.83
CA GLY A 704 23.33 -19.31 -10.17
C GLY A 704 23.32 -17.90 -10.78
N ASP A 705 23.57 -17.83 -12.08
CA ASP A 705 23.59 -16.56 -12.83
C ASP A 705 22.24 -15.84 -12.76
N VAL A 706 22.25 -14.52 -12.63
CA VAL A 706 21.05 -13.72 -12.33
C VAL A 706 20.04 -13.73 -13.48
N PRO A 707 20.43 -13.46 -14.75
CA PRO A 707 19.55 -13.64 -15.91
C PRO A 707 18.92 -15.04 -16.00
N GLU A 708 19.69 -16.09 -15.72
CA GLU A 708 19.21 -17.48 -15.80
C GLU A 708 18.17 -17.85 -14.74
N ARG A 709 17.98 -17.01 -13.72
CA ARG A 709 16.90 -17.18 -12.73
C ARG A 709 15.52 -16.79 -13.26
N ALA A 710 15.44 -16.18 -14.44
CA ALA A 710 14.16 -15.90 -15.10
C ALA A 710 13.42 -17.19 -15.49
N GLU A 711 14.15 -18.31 -15.60
CA GLU A 711 13.56 -19.60 -15.90
C GLU A 711 12.67 -20.10 -14.75
N GLU A 712 11.40 -20.39 -15.06
CA GLU A 712 10.40 -20.76 -14.08
C GLU A 712 9.34 -21.69 -14.66
N PHE A 713 8.91 -22.69 -13.89
CA PHE A 713 7.73 -23.50 -14.20
C PHE A 713 6.57 -23.17 -13.27
N ARG A 714 5.35 -23.11 -13.81
CA ARG A 714 4.10 -23.08 -13.04
C ARG A 714 3.12 -24.10 -13.60
N ILE A 715 2.75 -25.06 -12.76
CA ILE A 715 1.91 -26.18 -13.15
C ILE A 715 0.64 -26.13 -12.30
N HIS A 716 -0.52 -26.06 -12.95
CA HIS A 716 -1.81 -26.06 -12.29
C HIS A 716 -2.37 -27.47 -12.22
N VAL A 717 -2.60 -27.95 -11.00
CA VAL A 717 -3.13 -29.28 -10.70
C VAL A 717 -4.52 -29.14 -10.09
N VAL A 718 -5.51 -29.78 -10.72
CA VAL A 718 -6.93 -29.73 -10.33
C VAL A 718 -7.44 -31.10 -9.88
N GLY A 719 -8.60 -31.10 -9.24
CA GLY A 719 -9.31 -32.33 -8.85
C GLY A 719 -8.42 -33.25 -8.02
N ASP A 720 -8.17 -34.46 -8.52
CA ASP A 720 -7.37 -35.48 -7.86
C ASP A 720 -5.95 -35.68 -8.47
N GLY A 721 -5.40 -34.66 -9.14
CA GLY A 721 -4.04 -34.70 -9.67
C GLY A 721 -3.91 -34.43 -11.17
N GLU A 722 -4.98 -33.98 -11.83
CA GLU A 722 -4.98 -33.69 -13.26
C GLU A 722 -4.21 -32.38 -13.55
N ILE A 723 -3.35 -32.40 -14.56
CA ILE A 723 -2.62 -31.20 -15.01
C ILE A 723 -3.47 -30.40 -15.97
N ARG A 724 -4.04 -29.29 -15.48
CA ARG A 724 -4.91 -28.42 -16.28
C ARG A 724 -4.13 -27.39 -17.08
N ARG A 725 -3.08 -26.80 -16.50
CA ARG A 725 -2.30 -25.73 -17.13
C ARG A 725 -0.81 -25.98 -16.89
N PHE A 726 0.00 -25.78 -17.92
CA PHE A 726 1.45 -25.81 -17.83
C PHE A 726 2.01 -24.51 -18.36
N ILE A 727 2.96 -23.94 -17.63
CA ILE A 727 3.68 -22.73 -18.00
C ILE A 727 5.15 -22.99 -17.73
N HIS A 728 5.98 -22.87 -18.76
CA HIS A 728 7.43 -22.80 -18.69
C HIS A 728 7.84 -21.45 -19.26
N ARG A 729 8.43 -20.62 -18.41
CA ARG A 729 9.02 -19.34 -18.80
C ARG A 729 10.50 -19.58 -19.02
N LEU A 730 10.97 -19.32 -20.23
CA LEU A 730 12.39 -19.34 -20.60
C LEU A 730 12.98 -17.92 -20.48
N PRO A 731 14.27 -17.79 -20.11
CA PRO A 731 14.97 -16.52 -20.22
C PRO A 731 14.96 -16.01 -21.67
N GLU A 732 14.81 -14.71 -21.88
CA GLU A 732 14.73 -14.11 -23.23
C GLU A 732 15.94 -14.47 -24.10
N ALA A 733 17.15 -14.41 -23.54
CA ALA A 733 18.39 -14.68 -24.27
C ALA A 733 18.65 -16.18 -24.54
N ARG A 734 17.86 -17.10 -23.98
CA ARG A 734 18.07 -18.55 -24.14
C ARG A 734 17.95 -18.94 -25.63
N PRO A 735 19.01 -19.51 -26.25
CA PRO A 735 18.93 -19.97 -27.63
C PRO A 735 17.97 -21.14 -27.77
N ALA A 736 17.14 -21.10 -28.81
CA ALA A 736 16.27 -22.21 -29.23
C ALA A 736 16.00 -22.10 -30.74
N PRO A 737 15.60 -23.19 -31.42
CA PRO A 737 15.27 -23.13 -32.86
C PRO A 737 14.15 -22.13 -33.14
N SER A 738 14.41 -21.09 -33.95
CA SER A 738 13.35 -20.13 -34.31
C SER A 738 12.48 -20.72 -35.42
N LEU A 739 11.26 -21.15 -35.09
CA LEU A 739 10.32 -21.71 -36.06
C LEU A 739 9.63 -20.64 -36.90
N SER A 740 9.25 -21.01 -38.13
CA SER A 740 8.29 -20.26 -38.94
C SER A 740 6.90 -20.30 -38.31
N GLU A 741 6.02 -19.36 -38.67
CA GLU A 741 4.62 -19.38 -38.20
C GLU A 741 3.94 -20.73 -38.53
N GLU A 742 4.14 -21.23 -39.76
CA GLU A 742 3.51 -22.45 -40.25
C GLU A 742 3.97 -23.69 -39.44
N ASP A 743 5.26 -23.78 -39.13
CA ASP A 743 5.80 -24.91 -38.36
C ASP A 743 5.41 -24.84 -36.87
N ALA A 744 5.37 -23.63 -36.31
CA ALA A 744 4.88 -23.42 -34.95
C ALA A 744 3.38 -23.75 -34.85
N GLU A 745 2.58 -23.36 -35.85
CA GLU A 745 1.15 -23.66 -35.91
C GLU A 745 0.89 -25.16 -36.05
N LYS A 746 1.65 -25.87 -36.91
CA LYS A 746 1.60 -27.34 -37.00
C LYS A 746 1.88 -28.00 -35.65
N THR A 747 2.87 -27.49 -34.91
CA THR A 747 3.22 -27.98 -33.58
C THR A 747 2.06 -27.76 -32.59
N ALA A 748 1.45 -26.57 -32.61
CA ALA A 748 0.30 -26.25 -31.75
C ALA A 748 -0.95 -27.08 -32.10
N HIS A 749 -1.23 -27.30 -33.38
CA HIS A 749 -2.33 -28.15 -33.85
C HIS A 749 -2.14 -29.62 -33.47
N ALA A 750 -0.92 -30.15 -33.59
CA ALA A 750 -0.60 -31.50 -33.13
C ALA A 750 -0.85 -31.64 -31.62
N PHE A 751 -0.44 -30.63 -30.83
CA PHE A 751 -0.69 -30.60 -29.39
C PHE A 751 -2.18 -30.53 -29.03
N LEU A 752 -2.97 -29.68 -29.72
CA LEU A 752 -4.42 -29.57 -29.50
C LEU A 752 -5.13 -30.92 -29.69
N ARG A 753 -4.79 -31.66 -30.75
CA ARG A 753 -5.37 -32.98 -31.01
C ARG A 753 -4.90 -34.03 -30.01
N ALA A 754 -3.59 -34.13 -29.79
CA ALA A 754 -3.00 -35.20 -29.00
C ALA A 754 -3.26 -35.05 -27.50
N ARG A 755 -3.22 -33.81 -26.96
CA ARG A 755 -3.29 -33.57 -25.52
C ARG A 755 -4.62 -32.98 -25.05
N LEU A 756 -5.24 -32.12 -25.84
CA LEU A 756 -6.49 -31.44 -25.45
C LEU A 756 -7.74 -32.08 -26.08
N GLY A 757 -7.57 -33.02 -27.03
CA GLY A 757 -8.68 -33.65 -27.73
C GLY A 757 -9.50 -32.67 -28.58
N LEU A 758 -8.91 -31.54 -28.96
CA LEU A 758 -9.57 -30.51 -29.75
C LEU A 758 -9.10 -30.59 -31.20
N ASP A 759 -10.03 -30.71 -32.13
CA ASP A 759 -9.71 -30.60 -33.55
C ASP A 759 -9.71 -29.13 -33.96
N PRO A 760 -8.55 -28.57 -34.40
CA PRO A 760 -8.45 -27.18 -34.81
C PRO A 760 -9.44 -26.78 -35.91
N ARG A 761 -9.95 -27.73 -36.71
CA ARG A 761 -10.94 -27.47 -37.77
C ARG A 761 -12.29 -26.97 -37.25
N PHE A 762 -12.63 -27.28 -36.00
CA PHE A 762 -13.87 -26.82 -35.34
C PHE A 762 -13.63 -25.62 -34.41
N LEU A 763 -12.40 -25.10 -34.38
CA LEU A 763 -12.05 -23.93 -33.60
C LEU A 763 -11.95 -22.71 -34.52
N LYS A 764 -12.50 -21.59 -34.08
CA LYS A 764 -12.34 -20.30 -34.78
C LYS A 764 -10.99 -19.71 -34.38
N LYS A 765 -10.04 -19.60 -35.32
CA LYS A 765 -8.76 -18.91 -35.08
C LYS A 765 -9.03 -17.44 -34.75
N ILE A 766 -8.52 -16.98 -33.60
CA ILE A 766 -8.71 -15.61 -33.10
C ILE A 766 -7.46 -14.79 -33.32
N SER A 767 -6.29 -15.30 -32.92
CA SER A 767 -5.05 -14.57 -33.09
C SER A 767 -3.81 -15.45 -33.25
N VAL A 768 -2.81 -14.87 -33.89
CA VAL A 768 -1.42 -15.34 -33.92
C VAL A 768 -0.53 -14.19 -33.50
N THR A 769 0.30 -14.40 -32.48
CA THR A 769 1.15 -13.34 -31.93
C THR A 769 2.59 -13.85 -31.79
N PRO A 770 3.52 -13.42 -32.66
CA PRO A 770 4.95 -13.62 -32.45
C PRO A 770 5.49 -12.66 -31.40
N GLN A 771 6.52 -13.10 -30.69
CA GLN A 771 7.36 -12.28 -29.84
C GLN A 771 8.82 -12.56 -30.18
N LYS A 772 9.51 -11.55 -30.74
CA LYS A 772 10.90 -11.65 -31.15
C LYS A 772 11.82 -11.50 -29.94
N MET A 773 12.44 -12.61 -29.55
CA MET A 773 13.52 -12.67 -28.59
C MET A 773 14.88 -12.53 -29.33
N PRO A 774 15.99 -12.27 -28.62
CA PRO A 774 17.31 -12.13 -29.26
C PRO A 774 17.70 -13.33 -30.13
N ASN A 775 17.42 -14.56 -29.66
CA ASN A 775 17.89 -15.79 -30.30
C ASN A 775 16.77 -16.71 -30.81
N ARG A 776 15.49 -16.30 -30.71
CA ARG A 776 14.32 -17.10 -31.12
C ARG A 776 13.07 -16.24 -31.30
N THR A 777 12.01 -16.81 -31.86
CA THR A 777 10.67 -16.21 -31.86
C THR A 777 9.71 -17.14 -31.11
N ASP A 778 9.02 -16.59 -30.12
CA ASP A 778 7.99 -17.30 -29.36
C ASP A 778 6.62 -16.99 -29.97
N TRP A 779 5.84 -18.02 -30.32
CA TRP A 779 4.55 -17.89 -31.01
C TRP A 779 3.39 -18.23 -30.09
N THR A 780 2.42 -17.33 -29.93
CA THR A 780 1.18 -17.60 -29.21
C THR A 780 0.00 -17.64 -30.17
N PHE A 781 -0.73 -18.75 -30.14
CA PHE A 781 -1.94 -18.97 -30.92
C PHE A 781 -3.15 -18.99 -29.99
N THR A 782 -4.21 -18.29 -30.39
CA THR A 782 -5.49 -18.27 -29.65
C THR A 782 -6.64 -18.65 -30.56
N TRP A 783 -7.53 -19.50 -30.07
CA TRP A 783 -8.75 -19.90 -30.75
C TRP A 783 -9.97 -19.71 -29.85
N ALA A 784 -11.12 -19.44 -30.45
CA ALA A 784 -12.43 -19.49 -29.82
C ALA A 784 -13.12 -20.83 -30.12
N ASP A 785 -13.68 -21.42 -29.08
CA ASP A 785 -14.42 -22.67 -29.14
C ASP A 785 -15.92 -22.37 -29.09
N THR A 786 -16.52 -22.32 -30.28
CA THR A 786 -17.94 -21.99 -30.46
C THR A 786 -18.85 -23.19 -30.24
N MET A 787 -18.31 -24.40 -30.07
CA MET A 787 -19.10 -25.63 -29.94
C MET A 787 -19.37 -25.95 -28.47
N ARG A 788 -18.38 -25.78 -27.59
CA ARG A 788 -18.51 -26.07 -26.16
C ARG A 788 -18.94 -24.86 -25.34
N TYR A 789 -18.78 -23.63 -25.86
CA TYR A 789 -19.21 -22.42 -25.18
C TYR A 789 -20.71 -22.16 -25.41
N LEU A 790 -21.49 -22.09 -24.32
CA LEU A 790 -22.96 -22.14 -24.36
C LEU A 790 -23.65 -20.77 -24.21
N LEU A 791 -22.90 -19.71 -23.92
CA LEU A 791 -23.48 -18.38 -23.68
C LEU A 791 -23.49 -17.56 -24.97
N ASN A 792 -24.52 -16.71 -25.10
CA ASN A 792 -24.67 -15.79 -26.24
C ASN A 792 -23.74 -14.56 -26.15
N THR A 793 -23.07 -14.37 -25.02
CA THR A 793 -22.19 -13.22 -24.75
C THR A 793 -20.88 -13.71 -24.18
N GLY A 794 -19.77 -13.09 -24.58
CA GLY A 794 -18.43 -13.57 -24.25
C GLY A 794 -17.99 -14.70 -25.18
N GLU A 795 -16.75 -15.14 -25.04
CA GLU A 795 -16.21 -16.25 -25.84
C GLU A 795 -15.42 -17.22 -24.96
N GLY A 796 -15.58 -18.52 -25.19
CA GLY A 796 -14.69 -19.53 -24.63
C GLY A 796 -13.43 -19.62 -25.49
N ARG A 797 -12.26 -19.27 -24.94
CA ARG A 797 -10.98 -19.25 -25.65
C ARG A 797 -9.99 -20.29 -25.14
N VAL A 798 -9.13 -20.77 -26.03
CA VAL A 798 -8.01 -21.69 -25.79
C VAL A 798 -6.76 -21.06 -26.34
N SER A 799 -5.63 -21.16 -25.64
CA SER A 799 -4.35 -20.63 -26.11
C SER A 799 -3.19 -21.60 -25.93
N VAL A 800 -2.24 -21.56 -26.86
CA VAL A 800 -1.02 -22.37 -26.87
C VAL A 800 0.15 -21.48 -27.27
N THR A 801 1.24 -21.53 -26.51
CA THR A 801 2.50 -20.84 -26.81
C THR A 801 3.57 -21.86 -27.15
N VAL A 802 4.25 -21.64 -28.27
CA VAL A 802 5.39 -22.41 -28.77
C VAL A 802 6.64 -21.55 -28.62
N SER A 803 7.61 -22.02 -27.84
CA SER A 803 8.90 -21.34 -27.66
C SER A 803 9.99 -22.25 -28.20
N GLY A 804 10.70 -21.81 -29.23
CA GLY A 804 11.61 -22.72 -29.92
C GLY A 804 10.85 -23.86 -30.60
N ASN A 805 11.17 -25.10 -30.23
CA ASN A 805 10.48 -26.33 -30.67
C ASN A 805 9.62 -27.00 -29.58
N GLU A 806 9.33 -26.31 -28.47
CA GLU A 806 8.54 -26.85 -27.35
C GLU A 806 7.24 -26.08 -27.10
N ILE A 807 6.22 -26.79 -26.57
CA ILE A 807 5.00 -26.16 -26.04
C ILE A 807 5.30 -25.65 -24.63
N SER A 808 5.76 -24.40 -24.54
CA SER A 808 6.13 -23.75 -23.30
C SER A 808 4.91 -23.40 -22.44
N GLN A 809 3.79 -23.01 -23.06
CA GLN A 809 2.57 -22.68 -22.32
C GLN A 809 1.31 -23.16 -23.02
N TYR A 810 0.29 -23.54 -22.24
CA TYR A 810 -1.06 -23.72 -22.78
C TYR A 810 -2.13 -23.42 -21.74
N ASN A 811 -3.28 -22.93 -22.20
CA ASN A 811 -4.48 -22.76 -21.41
C ASN A 811 -5.65 -23.45 -22.13
N PRO A 812 -6.18 -24.58 -21.61
CA PRO A 812 -7.15 -25.41 -22.31
C PRO A 812 -8.57 -24.81 -22.36
N GLY A 813 -8.81 -23.70 -21.66
CA GLY A 813 -10.11 -23.03 -21.64
C GLY A 813 -10.14 -21.86 -20.64
N TYR A 814 -10.49 -20.68 -21.12
CA TYR A 814 -10.83 -19.51 -20.32
C TYR A 814 -11.93 -18.71 -21.00
N ILE A 815 -12.56 -17.79 -20.26
CA ILE A 815 -13.63 -16.95 -20.81
C ILE A 815 -13.08 -15.57 -21.13
N HIS A 816 -13.20 -15.16 -22.39
CA HIS A 816 -13.09 -13.76 -22.79
C HIS A 816 -14.35 -13.03 -22.34
N VAL A 817 -14.21 -12.23 -21.29
CA VAL A 817 -15.30 -11.43 -20.72
C VAL A 817 -15.46 -10.16 -21.56
N PRO A 818 -16.66 -9.84 -22.07
CA PRO A 818 -16.89 -8.65 -22.87
C PRO A 818 -16.45 -7.36 -22.15
N GLU A 819 -15.72 -6.49 -22.85
CA GLU A 819 -15.18 -5.25 -22.28
C GLU A 819 -16.29 -4.36 -21.70
N LYS A 820 -17.46 -4.29 -22.36
CA LYS A 820 -18.61 -3.54 -21.85
C LYS A 820 -19.07 -4.02 -20.46
N TRP A 821 -19.20 -5.33 -20.26
CA TRP A 821 -19.57 -5.89 -18.97
C TRP A 821 -18.47 -5.66 -17.94
N ASP A 822 -17.21 -5.87 -18.34
CA ASP A 822 -16.01 -5.67 -17.53
C ASP A 822 -15.97 -4.26 -16.92
N ARG A 823 -16.18 -3.25 -17.78
CA ARG A 823 -16.21 -1.83 -17.41
C ARG A 823 -17.35 -1.50 -16.46
N ASP A 824 -18.55 -2.02 -16.72
CA ASP A 824 -19.71 -1.78 -15.86
C ASP A 824 -19.57 -2.42 -14.48
N GLU A 825 -19.00 -3.62 -14.39
CA GLU A 825 -18.73 -4.25 -13.10
C GLU A 825 -17.65 -3.46 -12.34
N ARG A 826 -16.53 -3.06 -12.98
CA ARG A 826 -15.49 -2.22 -12.33
C ARG A 826 -16.04 -0.96 -11.67
N ASN A 827 -16.99 -0.29 -12.34
CA ASN A 827 -17.66 0.89 -11.78
C ASN A 827 -18.48 0.54 -10.53
N ARG A 828 -19.20 -0.60 -10.54
CA ARG A 828 -19.94 -1.08 -9.36
C ARG A 828 -18.98 -1.45 -8.23
N GLU A 829 -17.93 -2.21 -8.51
CA GLU A 829 -16.94 -2.66 -7.52
C GLU A 829 -16.26 -1.48 -6.82
N THR A 830 -15.94 -0.43 -7.57
CA THR A 830 -15.31 0.78 -7.01
C THR A 830 -16.18 1.41 -5.92
N LEU A 831 -17.48 1.58 -6.18
CA LEU A 831 -18.41 2.08 -5.16
C LEU A 831 -18.50 1.13 -3.96
N ARG A 832 -18.53 -0.20 -4.19
CA ARG A 832 -18.54 -1.19 -3.10
C ARG A 832 -17.31 -1.06 -2.22
N ASN A 833 -16.13 -1.05 -2.82
CA ASN A 833 -14.85 -0.98 -2.13
C ASN A 833 -14.71 0.31 -1.32
N LEU A 834 -15.19 1.44 -1.83
CA LEU A 834 -15.16 2.72 -1.11
C LEU A 834 -16.02 2.70 0.14
N ILE A 835 -17.25 2.20 0.03
CA ILE A 835 -18.15 2.04 1.18
C ILE A 835 -17.52 1.08 2.19
N GLN A 836 -16.92 -0.02 1.73
CA GLN A 836 -16.23 -0.98 2.59
C GLN A 836 -15.06 -0.35 3.36
N ILE A 837 -14.17 0.38 2.68
CA ILE A 837 -13.04 1.05 3.33
C ILE A 837 -13.55 2.09 4.34
N LEU A 838 -14.50 2.95 3.96
CA LEU A 838 -15.08 3.97 4.84
C LEU A 838 -15.68 3.33 6.11
N SER A 839 -16.48 2.28 5.93
CA SER A 839 -17.09 1.51 7.02
C SER A 839 -16.05 0.96 8.01
N VAL A 840 -14.96 0.40 7.52
CA VAL A 840 -13.88 -0.16 8.35
C VAL A 840 -13.11 0.94 9.08
N VAL A 841 -12.78 2.03 8.39
CA VAL A 841 -12.05 3.15 8.97
C VAL A 841 -12.84 3.79 10.11
N LEU A 842 -14.13 4.06 9.90
CA LEU A 842 -15.00 4.62 10.93
C LEU A 842 -15.09 3.72 12.17
N LEU A 843 -15.15 2.40 11.96
CA LEU A 843 -15.13 1.42 13.04
C LEU A 843 -13.80 1.48 13.83
N ILE A 844 -12.65 1.51 13.14
CA ILE A 844 -11.33 1.59 13.79
C ILE A 844 -11.17 2.88 14.58
N ILE A 845 -11.55 4.04 14.00
CA ILE A 845 -11.50 5.34 14.69
C ILE A 845 -12.36 5.30 15.94
N PHE A 846 -13.58 4.77 15.85
CA PHE A 846 -14.47 4.62 16.99
C PHE A 846 -13.83 3.76 18.11
N LEU A 847 -13.18 2.66 17.75
CA LEU A 847 -12.47 1.80 18.69
C LEU A 847 -11.28 2.50 19.35
N MET A 848 -10.49 3.24 18.58
CA MET A 848 -9.35 4.01 19.11
C MET A 848 -9.81 5.09 20.09
N VAL A 849 -10.84 5.86 19.75
CA VAL A 849 -11.41 6.91 20.62
C VAL A 849 -11.95 6.32 21.92
N THR A 850 -12.63 5.18 21.84
CA THR A 850 -13.17 4.51 23.03
C THR A 850 -12.07 3.93 23.93
N ALA A 851 -10.99 3.42 23.34
CA ALA A 851 -9.84 2.90 24.09
C ALA A 851 -9.06 4.00 24.81
N VAL A 852 -8.78 5.13 24.13
CA VAL A 852 -8.07 6.27 24.72
C VAL A 852 -8.90 6.90 25.85
N SER A 853 -10.21 7.09 25.65
CA SER A 853 -11.09 7.65 26.69
C SER A 853 -11.23 6.71 27.89
N SER A 854 -11.23 5.39 27.67
CA SER A 854 -11.25 4.41 28.75
C SER A 854 -9.97 4.45 29.58
N TYR A 855 -8.78 4.48 28.97
CA TYR A 855 -7.50 4.48 29.69
C TYR A 855 -7.31 5.72 30.59
N GLN A 856 -7.99 6.83 30.29
CA GLN A 856 -7.93 8.07 31.09
C GLN A 856 -8.78 8.02 32.37
N SER A 857 -9.59 6.98 32.61
CA SER A 857 -10.32 6.83 33.86
C SER A 857 -9.50 6.09 34.93
N ASP A 858 -9.60 6.51 36.19
CA ASP A 858 -8.82 5.97 37.34
C ASP A 858 -9.04 4.47 37.63
N GLN A 859 -9.91 3.77 36.90
CA GLN A 859 -10.27 2.37 37.17
C GLN A 859 -9.19 1.33 36.77
N HIS A 860 -8.03 1.76 36.27
CA HIS A 860 -7.03 0.89 35.64
C HIS A 860 -5.91 0.43 36.56
N GLU A 861 -5.86 0.89 37.81
CA GLU A 861 -4.85 0.47 38.79
C GLU A 861 -4.94 -1.04 39.16
N HIS A 862 -6.02 -1.73 38.78
CA HIS A 862 -6.27 -3.12 39.18
C HIS A 862 -5.82 -4.21 38.17
N VAL A 863 -5.29 -3.86 37.00
CA VAL A 863 -4.89 -4.86 36.00
C VAL A 863 -3.45 -5.33 36.21
N ALA A 864 -3.31 -6.51 36.82
CA ALA A 864 -2.02 -7.15 37.08
C ALA A 864 -1.14 -7.22 35.83
N GLN A 865 0.07 -6.66 35.90
CA GLN A 865 1.05 -6.66 34.81
C GLN A 865 1.35 -8.09 34.31
N LYS A 866 1.34 -9.08 35.21
CA LYS A 866 1.49 -10.50 34.89
C LYS A 866 0.48 -10.98 33.83
N ASN A 867 -0.79 -10.59 33.95
CA ASN A 867 -1.84 -11.04 33.02
C ASN A 867 -1.70 -10.42 31.63
N ARG A 868 -1.25 -9.15 31.57
CA ARG A 868 -0.90 -8.47 30.31
C ARG A 868 0.22 -9.18 29.57
N ILE A 869 1.31 -9.46 30.29
CA ILE A 869 2.47 -10.14 29.72
C ILE A 869 2.11 -11.56 29.27
N LEU A 870 1.35 -12.30 30.08
CA LEU A 870 0.92 -13.65 29.72
C LEU A 870 0.06 -13.67 28.44
N LEU A 871 -0.99 -12.83 28.39
CA LEU A 871 -1.88 -12.77 27.22
C LEU A 871 -1.16 -12.24 25.98
N GLY A 872 -0.30 -11.24 26.14
CA GLY A 872 0.58 -10.75 25.07
C GLY A 872 1.52 -11.84 24.57
N GLY A 873 2.12 -12.62 25.47
CA GLY A 873 2.97 -13.77 25.13
C GLY A 873 2.21 -14.82 24.31
N ILE A 874 0.99 -15.18 24.72
CA ILE A 874 0.14 -16.12 23.97
C ILE A 874 -0.13 -15.61 22.56
N VAL A 875 -0.56 -14.34 22.41
CA VAL A 875 -0.82 -13.72 21.10
C VAL A 875 0.46 -13.69 20.24
N PHE A 876 1.59 -13.33 20.84
CA PHE A 876 2.87 -13.24 20.15
C PHE A 876 3.34 -14.60 19.63
N PHE A 877 3.39 -15.63 20.50
CA PHE A 877 3.85 -16.96 20.10
C PHE A 877 2.88 -17.66 19.14
N ALA A 878 1.56 -17.49 19.32
CA ALA A 878 0.58 -17.92 18.33
C ALA A 878 0.82 -17.23 16.98
N GLY A 879 1.18 -15.94 17.00
CA GLY A 879 1.51 -15.19 15.80
C GLY A 879 2.81 -15.61 15.12
N LEU A 880 3.85 -15.95 15.88
CA LEU A 880 5.09 -16.51 15.35
C LEU A 880 4.85 -17.88 14.73
N PHE A 881 4.08 -18.73 15.42
CA PHE A 881 3.71 -20.03 14.88
C PHE A 881 2.86 -19.88 13.61
N HIS A 882 1.91 -18.93 13.57
CA HIS A 882 1.14 -18.62 12.36
C HIS A 882 2.01 -18.10 11.22
N LEU A 883 3.00 -17.24 11.49
CA LEU A 883 3.96 -16.74 10.51
C LEU A 883 4.81 -17.88 9.92
N TRP A 884 5.25 -18.81 10.76
CA TRP A 884 5.91 -20.04 10.32
C TRP A 884 4.93 -20.92 9.51
N ASN A 885 3.69 -21.08 9.97
CA ASN A 885 2.71 -21.94 9.32
C ASN A 885 2.32 -21.43 7.92
N THR A 886 2.30 -20.11 7.71
CA THR A 886 1.96 -19.44 6.44
C THR A 886 3.14 -19.20 5.50
N TRP A 887 4.34 -19.66 5.87
CA TRP A 887 5.53 -19.56 5.02
C TRP A 887 5.36 -20.07 3.58
N PRO A 888 4.65 -21.18 3.28
CA PRO A 888 4.52 -21.66 1.90
C PRO A 888 3.95 -20.62 0.93
N VAL A 889 2.98 -19.80 1.39
CA VAL A 889 2.40 -18.71 0.59
C VAL A 889 3.43 -17.61 0.32
N ALA A 890 4.18 -17.23 1.36
CA ALA A 890 5.24 -16.23 1.23
C ALA A 890 6.35 -16.70 0.30
N HIS A 891 6.74 -17.98 0.42
CA HIS A 891 7.74 -18.62 -0.43
C HIS A 891 7.32 -18.66 -1.91
N PHE A 892 6.05 -18.94 -2.19
CA PHE A 892 5.50 -18.93 -3.55
C PHE A 892 5.62 -17.55 -4.23
N GLY A 893 5.47 -16.46 -3.45
CA GLY A 893 5.51 -15.07 -3.95
C GLY A 893 6.91 -14.45 -4.10
N LEU A 894 7.99 -15.18 -3.81
CA LEU A 894 9.35 -14.63 -3.87
C LEU A 894 9.79 -14.33 -5.31
N ASN A 895 10.46 -13.19 -5.51
CA ASN A 895 10.97 -12.76 -6.81
C ASN A 895 12.35 -13.41 -7.10
N PRO A 896 12.50 -14.19 -8.20
CA PRO A 896 13.78 -14.81 -8.58
C PRO A 896 14.91 -13.81 -8.88
N ALA A 897 14.56 -12.58 -9.27
CA ALA A 897 15.53 -11.52 -9.51
C ALA A 897 16.21 -11.03 -8.22
N GLU A 898 15.63 -11.25 -7.04
CA GLU A 898 16.19 -10.80 -5.77
C GLU A 898 16.85 -11.95 -4.97
N PRO A 899 17.91 -11.68 -4.20
CA PRO A 899 18.50 -12.67 -3.29
C PRO A 899 17.49 -13.23 -2.28
N LEU A 900 17.43 -14.55 -2.18
CA LEU A 900 16.47 -15.29 -1.34
C LEU A 900 16.50 -14.84 0.14
N GLN A 901 17.70 -14.70 0.72
CA GLN A 901 17.86 -14.36 2.14
C GLN A 901 17.26 -12.99 2.51
N GLY A 902 17.40 -11.99 1.64
CA GLY A 902 16.87 -10.64 1.88
C GLY A 902 15.34 -10.62 1.88
N GLN A 903 14.72 -11.44 1.04
CA GLN A 903 13.26 -11.58 1.01
C GLN A 903 12.73 -12.35 2.23
N ILE A 904 13.42 -13.44 2.64
CA ILE A 904 13.11 -14.17 3.88
C ILE A 904 13.17 -13.23 5.09
N PHE A 905 14.26 -12.47 5.22
CA PHE A 905 14.43 -11.50 6.31
C PHE A 905 13.25 -10.52 6.36
N ARG A 906 12.88 -9.94 5.20
CA ARG A 906 11.77 -8.99 5.10
C ARG A 906 10.46 -9.59 5.60
N TRP A 907 10.12 -10.80 5.14
CA TRP A 907 8.92 -11.52 5.59
C TRP A 907 8.94 -11.75 7.11
N VAL A 908 10.03 -12.30 7.63
CA VAL A 908 10.16 -12.63 9.06
C VAL A 908 10.13 -11.37 9.92
N ALA A 909 10.92 -10.35 9.59
CA ALA A 909 11.08 -9.15 10.40
C ALA A 909 9.76 -8.34 10.49
N PHE A 910 9.11 -8.06 9.36
CA PHE A 910 7.82 -7.36 9.36
C PHE A 910 6.71 -8.22 9.97
N GLY A 911 6.75 -9.54 9.78
CA GLY A 911 5.84 -10.47 10.44
C GLY A 911 5.96 -10.44 11.97
N VAL A 912 7.19 -10.44 12.50
CA VAL A 912 7.48 -10.32 13.94
C VAL A 912 7.00 -8.97 14.47
N ILE A 913 7.28 -7.86 13.80
CA ILE A 913 6.83 -6.52 14.20
C ILE A 913 5.30 -6.46 14.26
N ARG A 914 4.61 -6.93 13.22
CA ARG A 914 3.14 -6.99 13.20
C ARG A 914 2.61 -7.76 14.41
N ASN A 915 3.20 -8.92 14.71
CA ASN A 915 2.79 -9.75 15.84
C ASN A 915 3.12 -9.10 17.20
N LEU A 916 4.22 -8.34 17.32
CA LEU A 916 4.54 -7.56 18.53
C LEU A 916 3.50 -6.45 18.77
N VAL A 917 3.10 -5.74 17.71
CA VAL A 917 2.06 -4.71 17.81
C VAL A 917 0.73 -5.33 18.24
N LEU A 918 0.32 -6.45 17.64
CA LEU A 918 -0.90 -7.18 18.04
C LEU A 918 -0.82 -7.69 19.49
N ALA A 919 0.33 -8.23 19.90
CA ALA A 919 0.59 -8.70 21.26
C ALA A 919 0.56 -7.57 22.30
N PHE A 920 0.81 -6.32 21.90
CA PHE A 920 0.66 -5.17 22.77
C PHE A 920 -0.79 -4.66 22.82
N CYS A 921 -1.43 -4.51 21.65
CA CYS A 921 -2.74 -3.87 21.52
C CYS A 921 -3.91 -4.78 21.96
N LEU A 922 -3.93 -6.06 21.54
CA LEU A 922 -5.07 -6.95 21.80
C LEU A 922 -5.29 -7.23 23.30
N PRO A 923 -4.24 -7.55 24.10
CA PRO A 923 -4.41 -7.71 25.54
C PRO A 923 -4.87 -6.44 26.23
N LEU A 924 -4.37 -5.28 25.77
CA LEU A 924 -4.79 -3.99 26.29
C LEU A 924 -6.30 -3.82 26.10
N PHE A 925 -6.81 -3.95 24.87
CA PHE A 925 -8.24 -3.84 24.59
C PHE A 925 -9.08 -4.89 25.35
N PHE A 926 -8.60 -6.13 25.43
CA PHE A 926 -9.26 -7.19 26.19
C PHE A 926 -9.44 -6.83 27.67
N LEU A 927 -8.43 -6.22 28.28
CA LEU A 927 -8.44 -5.87 29.70
C LEU A 927 -9.27 -4.60 29.97
N LEU A 928 -9.35 -3.68 29.00
CA LEU A 928 -10.18 -2.46 29.06
C LEU A 928 -11.69 -2.74 29.01
N ILE A 929 -12.10 -3.96 28.66
CA ILE A 929 -13.50 -4.34 28.54
C ILE A 929 -14.18 -4.56 29.90
N ARG A 930 -13.45 -4.67 31.02
CA ARG A 930 -14.04 -4.93 32.34
C ARG A 930 -14.34 -3.63 33.11
N ASP A 931 -15.43 -3.60 33.89
CA ASP A 931 -15.86 -2.47 34.74
C ASP A 931 -16.35 -3.09 36.04
N PHE A 932 -15.50 -3.02 37.05
CA PHE A 932 -15.74 -3.70 38.32
C PHE A 932 -16.90 -3.06 39.12
N GLU A 933 -17.22 -1.80 38.83
CA GLU A 933 -18.25 -1.05 39.55
C GLU A 933 -19.66 -1.35 39.03
N SER A 934 -19.85 -1.57 37.73
CA SER A 934 -21.19 -1.80 37.18
C SER A 934 -21.53 -3.27 36.92
N ASP A 935 -20.54 -4.13 36.66
CA ASP A 935 -20.79 -5.53 36.27
C ASP A 935 -21.28 -6.41 37.42
N HIS A 936 -21.04 -6.04 38.69
CA HIS A 936 -21.49 -6.82 39.85
C HIS A 936 -23.00 -6.71 40.12
N MET A 937 -23.64 -5.66 39.62
CA MET A 937 -25.09 -5.41 39.77
C MET A 937 -25.94 -6.16 38.73
N ARG A 938 -25.30 -6.93 37.83
CA ARG A 938 -25.92 -7.60 36.68
C ARG A 938 -26.37 -9.04 37.00
N ASP A 939 -27.22 -9.60 36.16
CA ASP A 939 -27.81 -10.94 36.33
C ASP A 939 -26.75 -12.06 36.29
N LYS A 940 -27.06 -13.24 36.87
CA LYS A 940 -26.16 -14.40 36.85
C LYS A 940 -25.78 -14.80 35.41
N PRO A 941 -24.49 -15.03 35.10
CA PRO A 941 -24.03 -15.49 33.79
C PRO A 941 -24.75 -16.75 33.31
N SER A 942 -25.18 -16.77 32.05
CA SER A 942 -25.83 -17.91 31.38
C SER A 942 -25.34 -17.95 29.94
N MET A 943 -24.61 -19.01 29.62
CA MET A 943 -24.14 -19.29 28.26
C MET A 943 -25.30 -19.55 27.30
N TRP A 944 -26.37 -20.21 27.77
CA TRP A 944 -27.52 -20.58 26.96
C TRP A 944 -28.29 -19.35 26.46
N ILE A 945 -28.42 -18.32 27.29
CA ILE A 945 -29.08 -17.06 26.87
C ILE A 945 -28.27 -16.39 25.75
N GLY A 946 -26.95 -16.32 25.89
CA GLY A 946 -26.08 -15.77 24.85
C GLY A 946 -26.18 -16.59 23.56
N PHE A 947 -26.05 -17.91 23.66
CA PHE A 947 -26.12 -18.84 22.54
C PHE A 947 -27.45 -18.74 21.79
N SER A 948 -28.58 -18.76 22.51
CA SER A 948 -29.91 -18.60 21.91
C SER A 948 -30.10 -17.24 21.24
N ALA A 949 -29.60 -16.15 21.84
CA ALA A 949 -29.63 -14.82 21.22
C ALA A 949 -28.79 -14.76 19.93
N GLY A 950 -27.63 -15.42 19.92
CA GLY A 950 -26.80 -15.56 18.72
C GLY A 950 -27.49 -16.36 17.63
N LEU A 951 -28.14 -17.47 17.97
CA LEU A 951 -28.95 -18.27 17.03
C LEU A 951 -30.12 -17.47 16.45
N CYS A 952 -30.82 -16.66 17.25
CA CYS A 952 -31.85 -15.75 16.74
C CYS A 952 -31.26 -14.79 15.70
N GLY A 953 -30.14 -14.14 16.01
CA GLY A 953 -29.47 -13.24 15.05
C GLY A 953 -29.04 -13.94 13.77
N LEU A 954 -28.45 -15.14 13.90
CA LEU A 954 -28.01 -15.97 12.78
C LEU A 954 -29.18 -16.38 11.88
N GLY A 955 -30.26 -16.90 12.45
CA GLY A 955 -31.45 -17.34 11.71
C GLY A 955 -32.17 -16.20 11.01
N ILE A 956 -32.31 -15.03 11.66
CA ILE A 956 -32.85 -13.82 11.03
C ILE A 956 -31.99 -13.42 9.83
N LEU A 957 -30.67 -13.37 10.03
CA LEU A 957 -29.75 -12.94 8.98
C LEU A 957 -29.76 -13.90 7.78
N ALA A 958 -29.75 -15.22 8.02
CA ALA A 958 -29.84 -16.23 6.97
C ALA A 958 -31.18 -16.19 6.21
N ALA A 959 -32.30 -16.04 6.92
CA ALA A 959 -33.61 -15.91 6.29
C ALA A 959 -33.70 -14.66 5.40
N VAL A 960 -33.11 -13.54 5.83
CA VAL A 960 -33.05 -12.32 5.02
C VAL A 960 -32.11 -12.50 3.84
N GLN A 961 -30.92 -13.08 4.04
CA GLN A 961 -29.91 -13.27 2.99
C GLN A 961 -30.35 -14.23 1.89
N SER A 962 -31.08 -15.30 2.21
CA SER A 962 -31.63 -16.21 1.21
C SER A 962 -32.58 -15.56 0.19
N ARG A 963 -33.08 -14.34 0.48
CA ARG A 963 -33.96 -13.55 -0.38
C ARG A 963 -33.24 -12.42 -1.11
N LEU A 964 -31.95 -12.23 -0.86
CA LEU A 964 -31.14 -11.17 -1.46
C LEU A 964 -30.35 -11.72 -2.65
N PRO A 965 -30.14 -10.91 -3.71
CA PRO A 965 -29.34 -11.33 -4.85
C PRO A 965 -27.85 -11.39 -4.46
N PHE A 966 -27.25 -12.56 -4.66
CA PHE A 966 -25.81 -12.80 -4.58
C PHE A 966 -25.30 -13.34 -5.91
N TYR A 967 -24.24 -12.73 -6.46
CA TYR A 967 -23.63 -13.10 -7.73
C TYR A 967 -22.26 -13.76 -7.58
N GLN A 968 -21.63 -13.66 -6.40
CA GLN A 968 -20.45 -14.49 -6.11
C GLN A 968 -20.88 -15.96 -5.98
N PRO A 969 -20.19 -16.88 -6.64
CA PRO A 969 -20.47 -18.30 -6.50
C PRO A 969 -20.14 -18.80 -5.08
N VAL A 970 -20.87 -19.80 -4.63
CA VAL A 970 -20.73 -20.35 -3.28
C VAL A 970 -19.65 -21.44 -3.29
N TRP A 971 -18.45 -21.12 -2.81
CA TRP A 971 -17.29 -22.03 -2.78
C TRP A 971 -16.84 -22.34 -1.36
N ALA A 972 -16.22 -23.50 -1.19
CA ALA A 972 -15.50 -23.83 0.04
C ALA A 972 -14.29 -22.91 0.29
N ASP A 973 -13.87 -22.82 1.55
CA ASP A 973 -12.68 -22.07 1.97
C ASP A 973 -11.41 -22.93 1.90
N TYR A 974 -10.69 -22.80 0.79
CA TYR A 974 -9.41 -23.46 0.55
C TYR A 974 -8.19 -22.78 1.19
N SER A 975 -8.36 -21.66 1.91
CA SER A 975 -7.23 -20.88 2.42
C SER A 975 -6.36 -21.67 3.42
N ALA A 976 -6.94 -22.65 4.11
CA ALA A 976 -6.21 -23.52 5.04
C ALA A 976 -5.15 -24.37 4.36
N LEU A 977 -5.41 -24.83 3.13
CA LEU A 977 -4.49 -25.69 2.37
C LEU A 977 -3.18 -24.96 2.04
N ASN A 978 -3.17 -23.64 2.04
CA ASN A 978 -1.98 -22.83 1.82
C ASN A 978 -1.00 -22.81 3.01
N ALA A 979 -1.42 -23.29 4.18
CA ALA A 979 -0.56 -23.37 5.37
C ALA A 979 0.14 -24.74 5.48
N ARG A 980 1.27 -24.81 6.19
CA ARG A 980 1.97 -26.09 6.46
C ARG A 980 1.05 -27.08 7.16
N ILE A 981 0.31 -26.58 8.15
CA ILE A 981 -0.65 -27.30 8.99
C ILE A 981 -2.01 -26.59 8.85
N PRO A 982 -2.93 -27.11 8.00
CA PRO A 982 -4.21 -26.46 7.69
C PRO A 982 -5.07 -26.17 8.91
N PHE A 983 -5.26 -27.14 9.81
CA PHE A 983 -6.12 -26.93 10.98
C PHE A 983 -5.58 -25.87 11.94
N ALA A 984 -4.26 -25.77 12.10
CA ALA A 984 -3.66 -24.78 12.99
C ALA A 984 -3.76 -23.37 12.39
N TYR A 985 -3.75 -23.23 11.07
CA TYR A 985 -4.05 -21.97 10.39
C TYR A 985 -5.49 -21.51 10.67
N LEU A 986 -6.47 -22.39 10.45
CA LEU A 986 -7.87 -22.06 10.69
C LEU A 986 -8.14 -21.80 12.17
N LEU A 987 -7.58 -22.61 13.07
CA LEU A 987 -7.72 -22.42 14.51
C LEU A 987 -7.23 -21.02 14.92
N ILE A 988 -6.00 -20.63 14.55
CA ILE A 988 -5.44 -19.34 14.97
C ILE A 988 -6.21 -18.18 14.35
N THR A 989 -6.49 -18.22 13.04
CA THR A 989 -7.19 -17.11 12.37
C THR A 989 -8.62 -16.94 12.87
N ARG A 990 -9.37 -18.04 13.04
CA ARG A 990 -10.75 -18.01 13.56
C ARG A 990 -10.79 -17.58 15.02
N LEU A 991 -9.87 -18.05 15.86
CA LEU A 991 -9.77 -17.61 17.26
C LEU A 991 -9.42 -16.13 17.38
N TRP A 992 -8.50 -15.60 16.56
CA TRP A 992 -8.19 -14.18 16.54
C TRP A 992 -9.38 -13.36 16.07
N ASN A 993 -10.01 -13.72 14.94
CA ASN A 993 -11.17 -13.00 14.43
C ASN A 993 -12.33 -13.02 15.41
N PHE A 994 -12.60 -14.17 16.04
CA PHE A 994 -13.59 -14.31 17.10
C PHE A 994 -13.27 -13.42 18.32
N SER A 995 -12.02 -13.44 18.78
CA SER A 995 -11.57 -12.64 19.92
C SER A 995 -11.66 -11.14 19.64
N ILE A 996 -11.22 -10.71 18.46
CA ILE A 996 -11.32 -9.32 18.00
C ILE A 996 -12.78 -8.91 17.94
N LEU A 997 -13.66 -9.72 17.35
CA LEU A 997 -15.08 -9.38 17.24
C LEU A 997 -15.74 -9.27 18.62
N CYS A 998 -15.44 -10.19 19.55
CA CYS A 998 -15.88 -10.10 20.94
C CYS A 998 -15.40 -8.79 21.59
N VAL A 999 -14.13 -8.43 21.39
CA VAL A 999 -13.55 -7.21 21.92
C VAL A 999 -14.25 -5.97 21.36
N VAL A 1000 -14.47 -5.93 20.04
CA VAL A 1000 -15.12 -4.81 19.34
C VAL A 1000 -16.56 -4.62 19.83
N PHE A 1001 -17.38 -5.68 19.87
CA PHE A 1001 -18.76 -5.58 20.36
C PHE A 1001 -18.82 -5.15 21.83
N MET A 1002 -17.92 -5.64 22.66
CA MET A 1002 -17.87 -5.25 24.05
C MET A 1002 -17.47 -3.78 24.24
N ILE A 1003 -16.47 -3.29 23.50
CA ILE A 1003 -16.09 -1.87 23.50
C ILE A 1003 -17.24 -1.00 23.00
N LEU A 1004 -17.90 -1.42 21.91
CA LEU A 1004 -19.06 -0.74 21.35
C LEU A 1004 -20.21 -0.63 22.37
N PHE A 1005 -20.66 -1.76 22.92
CA PHE A 1005 -21.76 -1.78 23.88
C PHE A 1005 -21.45 -0.98 25.14
N ARG A 1006 -20.23 -1.08 25.65
CA ARG A 1006 -19.80 -0.37 26.86
C ARG A 1006 -19.63 1.13 26.61
N GLY A 1007 -19.07 1.51 25.46
CA GLY A 1007 -18.98 2.90 25.02
C GLY A 1007 -20.37 3.54 24.91
N VAL A 1008 -21.32 2.84 24.29
CA VAL A 1008 -22.72 3.29 24.21
C VAL A 1008 -23.37 3.34 25.61
N ASP A 1009 -23.12 2.36 26.48
CA ASP A 1009 -23.65 2.34 27.84
C ASP A 1009 -23.22 3.56 28.65
N ARG A 1010 -21.94 3.92 28.59
CA ARG A 1010 -21.37 5.11 29.25
C ARG A 1010 -21.85 6.41 28.62
N LEU A 1011 -21.85 6.48 27.28
CA LEU A 1011 -22.30 7.67 26.55
C LEU A 1011 -23.76 8.00 26.85
N THR A 1012 -24.61 6.97 26.89
CA THR A 1012 -26.05 7.12 27.07
C THR A 1012 -26.50 7.03 28.54
N GLY A 1013 -25.60 6.70 29.47
CA GLY A 1013 -25.95 6.45 30.87
C GLY A 1013 -26.99 5.33 31.00
N GLY A 1014 -26.76 4.19 30.36
CA GLY A 1014 -27.73 3.08 30.32
C GLY A 1014 -29.00 3.42 29.54
N GLY A 1015 -28.89 4.22 28.47
CA GLY A 1015 -30.02 4.65 27.65
C GLY A 1015 -30.93 5.66 28.34
N VAL A 1016 -30.43 6.53 29.23
CA VAL A 1016 -31.22 7.61 29.84
C VAL A 1016 -31.00 8.94 29.11
N ARG A 1017 -29.77 9.22 28.68
CA ARG A 1017 -29.38 10.44 27.95
C ARG A 1017 -28.82 10.10 26.57
N LYS A 1018 -28.73 11.09 25.68
CA LYS A 1018 -28.02 11.00 24.38
C LYS A 1018 -28.35 9.74 23.55
N ARG A 1019 -29.60 9.23 23.65
CA ARG A 1019 -30.02 7.97 23.02
C ARG A 1019 -29.76 7.93 21.51
N ALA A 1020 -29.98 9.07 20.83
CA ALA A 1020 -29.73 9.22 19.40
C ALA A 1020 -28.28 8.85 19.02
N TYR A 1021 -27.29 9.34 19.77
CA TYR A 1021 -25.87 9.01 19.54
C TYR A 1021 -25.56 7.53 19.74
N GLY A 1022 -26.23 6.87 20.70
CA GLY A 1022 -26.12 5.42 20.88
C GLY A 1022 -26.69 4.63 19.69
N HIS A 1023 -27.85 5.05 19.16
CA HIS A 1023 -28.42 4.46 17.95
C HIS A 1023 -27.53 4.70 16.72
N MET A 1024 -26.96 5.90 16.57
CA MET A 1024 -26.01 6.19 15.50
C MET A 1024 -24.77 5.30 15.57
N ALA A 1025 -24.21 5.07 16.76
CA ALA A 1025 -23.06 4.17 16.94
C ALA A 1025 -23.38 2.74 16.49
N PHE A 1026 -24.57 2.22 16.83
CA PHE A 1026 -25.01 0.91 16.35
C PHE A 1026 -25.30 0.88 14.86
N LEU A 1027 -25.81 1.97 14.28
CA LEU A 1027 -26.06 2.08 12.86
C LEU A 1027 -24.73 2.02 12.09
N SER A 1028 -23.75 2.84 12.50
CA SER A 1028 -22.40 2.84 11.93
C SER A 1028 -21.72 1.48 12.08
N ALA A 1029 -21.82 0.82 13.23
CA ALA A 1029 -21.28 -0.51 13.43
C ALA A 1029 -22.00 -1.56 12.57
N GLY A 1030 -23.33 -1.48 12.43
CA GLY A 1030 -24.13 -2.40 11.61
C GLY A 1030 -23.74 -2.36 10.14
N PHE A 1031 -23.67 -1.16 9.54
CA PHE A 1031 -23.17 -0.98 8.18
C PHE A 1031 -21.66 -1.29 8.06
N GLY A 1032 -20.90 -1.06 9.12
CA GLY A 1032 -19.49 -1.44 9.25
C GLY A 1032 -19.26 -2.93 9.05
N PHE A 1033 -19.95 -3.74 9.86
CA PHE A 1033 -19.88 -5.20 9.80
C PHE A 1033 -20.51 -5.78 8.53
N SER A 1034 -21.61 -5.18 8.06
CA SER A 1034 -22.22 -5.58 6.79
C SER A 1034 -21.24 -5.44 5.63
N ALA A 1035 -20.50 -4.32 5.59
CA ALA A 1035 -19.50 -4.09 4.55
C ALA A 1035 -18.33 -5.09 4.61
N LEU A 1036 -17.95 -5.52 5.82
CA LEU A 1036 -16.88 -6.48 6.03
C LEU A 1036 -17.24 -7.91 5.62
N PHE A 1037 -18.49 -8.34 5.86
CA PHE A 1037 -18.85 -9.76 5.80
C PHE A 1037 -19.93 -10.13 4.76
N PHE A 1038 -20.76 -9.17 4.31
CA PHE A 1038 -21.99 -9.48 3.56
C PHE A 1038 -22.18 -8.63 2.30
N MET A 1039 -21.14 -7.89 1.90
CA MET A 1039 -21.20 -6.96 0.77
C MET A 1039 -20.86 -7.66 -0.54
N ASP A 1040 -21.90 -8.11 -1.26
CA ASP A 1040 -21.82 -8.55 -2.65
C ASP A 1040 -22.56 -7.57 -3.58
N THR A 1041 -23.75 -7.13 -3.17
CA THR A 1041 -24.54 -6.09 -3.83
C THR A 1041 -24.82 -4.93 -2.87
N MET A 1042 -25.20 -3.76 -3.40
CA MET A 1042 -25.62 -2.63 -2.56
C MET A 1042 -26.83 -2.99 -1.69
N THR A 1043 -27.75 -3.78 -2.25
CA THR A 1043 -28.93 -4.29 -1.54
C THR A 1043 -28.53 -5.23 -0.42
N SER A 1044 -27.60 -6.18 -0.68
CA SER A 1044 -27.16 -7.11 0.36
C SER A 1044 -26.46 -6.39 1.51
N TRP A 1045 -25.65 -5.38 1.21
CA TRP A 1045 -25.02 -4.53 2.20
C TRP A 1045 -26.04 -3.72 3.01
N PHE A 1046 -26.97 -3.04 2.34
CA PHE A 1046 -27.91 -2.15 3.03
C PHE A 1046 -28.84 -2.92 3.96
N VAL A 1047 -29.45 -3.99 3.47
CA VAL A 1047 -30.40 -4.80 4.22
C VAL A 1047 -29.70 -5.54 5.37
N SER A 1048 -28.54 -6.16 5.12
CA SER A 1048 -27.78 -6.82 6.19
C SER A 1048 -27.30 -5.80 7.24
N GLY A 1049 -26.93 -4.58 6.83
CA GLY A 1049 -26.54 -3.50 7.73
C GLY A 1049 -27.68 -3.07 8.66
N LEU A 1050 -28.89 -2.92 8.13
CA LEU A 1050 -30.08 -2.60 8.92
C LEU A 1050 -30.42 -3.72 9.91
N VAL A 1051 -30.33 -4.98 9.47
CA VAL A 1051 -30.54 -6.15 10.34
C VAL A 1051 -29.52 -6.18 11.48
N ILE A 1052 -28.22 -6.02 11.18
CA ILE A 1052 -27.16 -6.03 12.21
C ILE A 1052 -27.32 -4.84 13.16
N PHE A 1053 -27.74 -3.66 12.67
CA PHE A 1053 -28.08 -2.52 13.51
C PHE A 1053 -29.19 -2.86 14.51
N LEU A 1054 -30.30 -3.42 14.04
CA LEU A 1054 -31.44 -3.79 14.88
C LEU A 1054 -31.05 -4.88 15.89
N LEU A 1055 -30.32 -5.90 15.44
CA LEU A 1055 -29.80 -6.97 16.28
C LEU A 1055 -28.82 -6.43 17.35
N SER A 1056 -27.92 -5.51 16.97
CA SER A 1056 -26.98 -4.88 17.91
C SER A 1056 -27.72 -4.04 18.95
N ASN A 1057 -28.76 -3.31 18.54
CA ASN A 1057 -29.59 -2.53 19.46
C ASN A 1057 -30.33 -3.42 20.45
N TRP A 1058 -30.94 -4.49 19.95
CA TRP A 1058 -31.65 -5.48 20.75
C TRP A 1058 -30.70 -6.20 21.71
N ALA A 1059 -29.56 -6.69 21.21
CA ALA A 1059 -28.52 -7.36 21.99
C ALA A 1059 -27.98 -6.44 23.09
N TYR A 1060 -27.74 -5.16 22.78
CA TYR A 1060 -27.34 -4.18 23.80
C TYR A 1060 -28.39 -4.05 24.91
N ARG A 1061 -29.66 -3.84 24.54
CA ARG A 1061 -30.75 -3.56 25.49
C ARG A 1061 -31.12 -4.77 26.35
N ILE A 1062 -31.20 -5.96 25.76
CA ILE A 1062 -31.72 -7.17 26.40
C ILE A 1062 -30.59 -8.02 26.98
N ILE A 1063 -29.50 -8.23 26.23
CA ILE A 1063 -28.43 -9.17 26.60
C ILE A 1063 -27.31 -8.47 27.35
N PHE A 1064 -26.65 -7.47 26.73
CA PHE A 1064 -25.46 -6.83 27.33
C PHE A 1064 -25.78 -6.15 28.66
N ARG A 1065 -26.87 -5.36 28.72
CA ARG A 1065 -27.25 -4.65 29.96
C ARG A 1065 -27.61 -5.59 31.11
N ALA A 1066 -28.11 -6.78 30.80
CA ALA A 1066 -28.40 -7.79 31.81
C ALA A 1066 -27.17 -8.61 32.16
N MET A 1067 -26.38 -9.03 31.17
CA MET A 1067 -25.38 -10.09 31.27
C MET A 1067 -24.26 -9.94 30.20
N PRO A 1068 -23.25 -9.07 30.40
CA PRO A 1068 -22.14 -8.88 29.45
C PRO A 1068 -21.34 -10.15 29.15
N SER A 1069 -21.24 -11.03 30.14
CA SER A 1069 -20.56 -12.34 30.01
C SER A 1069 -21.23 -13.30 29.02
N ALA A 1070 -22.43 -12.96 28.51
CA ALA A 1070 -23.14 -13.72 27.48
C ALA A 1070 -22.75 -13.30 26.04
N ILE A 1071 -22.10 -12.16 25.84
CA ILE A 1071 -21.72 -11.66 24.49
C ILE A 1071 -20.82 -12.63 23.71
N PRO A 1072 -19.77 -13.25 24.30
CA PRO A 1072 -18.97 -14.25 23.58
C PRO A 1072 -19.81 -15.42 23.05
N PHE A 1073 -20.79 -15.88 23.84
CA PHE A 1073 -21.72 -16.94 23.46
C PHE A 1073 -22.78 -16.48 22.46
N MET A 1074 -23.06 -15.18 22.35
CA MET A 1074 -23.90 -14.62 21.30
C MET A 1074 -23.18 -14.57 19.95
N ILE A 1075 -21.87 -14.38 19.94
CA ILE A 1075 -21.06 -14.34 18.71
C ILE A 1075 -20.71 -15.76 18.23
N LEU A 1076 -20.51 -16.70 19.16
CA LEU A 1076 -20.08 -18.07 18.88
C LEU A 1076 -20.94 -18.79 17.79
N PRO A 1077 -22.28 -18.71 17.78
CA PRO A 1077 -23.11 -19.34 16.76
C PRO A 1077 -22.75 -18.95 15.32
N PHE A 1078 -22.33 -17.71 15.05
CA PHE A 1078 -21.97 -17.29 13.69
C PHE A 1078 -20.71 -18.00 13.19
N PHE A 1079 -19.70 -18.17 14.04
CA PHE A 1079 -18.48 -18.91 13.70
C PHE A 1079 -18.75 -20.42 13.63
N ALA A 1080 -19.60 -20.93 14.52
CA ALA A 1080 -19.96 -22.34 14.52
C ALA A 1080 -20.75 -22.74 13.26
N ALA A 1081 -21.71 -21.90 12.86
CA ALA A 1081 -22.49 -22.05 11.63
C ALA A 1081 -21.59 -22.04 10.40
N TYR A 1082 -20.64 -21.09 10.32
CA TYR A 1082 -19.68 -21.05 9.23
C TYR A 1082 -18.84 -22.33 9.14
N SER A 1083 -18.31 -22.80 10.28
CA SER A 1083 -17.51 -24.03 10.35
C SER A 1083 -18.34 -25.25 9.92
N TYR A 1084 -19.60 -25.33 10.36
CA TYR A 1084 -20.53 -26.38 9.93
C TYR A 1084 -20.83 -26.32 8.43
N THR A 1085 -21.04 -25.14 7.87
CA THR A 1085 -21.21 -24.96 6.42
C THR A 1085 -19.99 -25.47 5.65
N GLN A 1086 -18.76 -25.18 6.12
CA GLN A 1086 -17.53 -25.72 5.50
C GLN A 1086 -17.45 -27.25 5.59
N ILE A 1087 -17.90 -27.85 6.70
CA ILE A 1087 -17.98 -29.31 6.84
C ILE A 1087 -18.94 -29.89 5.79
N ARG A 1088 -20.09 -29.24 5.55
CA ARG A 1088 -21.09 -29.70 4.57
C ARG A 1088 -20.66 -29.52 3.13
N TYR A 1089 -19.85 -28.51 2.82
CA TYR A 1089 -19.32 -28.30 1.47
C TYR A 1089 -18.32 -29.37 1.04
N GLU A 1090 -17.67 -30.05 1.97
CA GLU A 1090 -16.75 -31.16 1.68
C GLU A 1090 -15.67 -30.83 0.63
N GLY A 1091 -15.23 -29.56 0.57
CA GLY A 1091 -14.39 -29.07 -0.53
C GLY A 1091 -13.00 -29.73 -0.62
N TYR A 1092 -12.44 -30.24 0.48
CA TYR A 1092 -11.14 -30.91 0.49
C TYR A 1092 -11.02 -31.98 1.59
N PRO A 1093 -10.11 -32.96 1.45
CA PRO A 1093 -9.90 -34.02 2.43
C PRO A 1093 -9.52 -33.47 3.82
N GLY A 1094 -10.19 -33.95 4.87
CA GLY A 1094 -9.88 -33.58 6.25
C GLY A 1094 -10.49 -32.27 6.74
N VAL A 1095 -11.41 -31.65 5.97
CA VAL A 1095 -12.17 -30.48 6.42
C VAL A 1095 -12.96 -30.76 7.70
N LEU A 1096 -13.57 -31.94 7.84
CA LEU A 1096 -14.34 -32.34 9.02
C LEU A 1096 -13.52 -32.28 10.32
N ILE A 1097 -12.34 -32.91 10.32
CA ILE A 1097 -11.44 -32.93 11.48
C ILE A 1097 -10.95 -31.51 11.78
N THR A 1098 -10.58 -30.78 10.74
CA THR A 1098 -10.05 -29.43 10.83
C THR A 1098 -11.06 -28.47 11.48
N GLU A 1099 -12.28 -28.41 10.95
CA GLU A 1099 -13.35 -27.55 11.47
C GLU A 1099 -13.85 -28.04 12.84
N GLY A 1100 -13.83 -29.35 13.11
CA GLY A 1100 -14.14 -29.90 14.43
C GLY A 1100 -13.20 -29.38 15.54
N VAL A 1101 -11.89 -29.31 15.26
CA VAL A 1101 -10.89 -28.74 16.18
C VAL A 1101 -11.12 -27.23 16.38
N VAL A 1102 -11.46 -26.51 15.31
CA VAL A 1102 -11.78 -25.07 15.37
C VAL A 1102 -12.99 -24.81 16.28
N LEU A 1103 -14.06 -25.59 16.13
CA LEU A 1103 -15.27 -25.50 16.96
C LEU A 1103 -14.96 -25.69 18.45
N ALA A 1104 -14.16 -26.71 18.80
CA ALA A 1104 -13.74 -26.94 20.18
C ALA A 1104 -12.92 -25.75 20.72
N GLY A 1105 -11.98 -25.23 19.94
CA GLY A 1105 -11.18 -24.06 20.29
C GLY A 1105 -12.02 -22.80 20.52
N LEU A 1106 -13.00 -22.54 19.65
CA LEU A 1106 -13.92 -21.40 19.76
C LEU A 1106 -14.76 -21.50 21.03
N PHE A 1107 -15.27 -22.68 21.36
CA PHE A 1107 -16.04 -22.90 22.59
C PHE A 1107 -15.21 -22.66 23.86
N ILE A 1108 -13.98 -23.21 23.90
CA ILE A 1108 -13.04 -22.98 25.02
C ILE A 1108 -12.73 -21.48 25.15
N THR A 1109 -12.49 -20.79 24.04
CA THR A 1109 -12.20 -19.34 24.04
C THR A 1109 -13.40 -18.53 24.53
N ALA A 1110 -14.63 -18.88 24.12
CA ALA A 1110 -15.85 -18.27 24.62
C ALA A 1110 -16.02 -18.48 26.13
N LEU A 1111 -15.69 -19.67 26.65
CA LEU A 1111 -15.68 -19.95 28.09
C LEU A 1111 -14.67 -19.08 28.84
N ILE A 1112 -13.45 -18.93 28.32
CA ILE A 1112 -12.40 -18.09 28.91
C ILE A 1112 -12.86 -16.63 28.98
N PHE A 1113 -13.38 -16.08 27.87
CA PHE A 1113 -13.94 -14.73 27.83
C PHE A 1113 -15.08 -14.57 28.83
N SER A 1114 -16.04 -15.50 28.85
CA SER A 1114 -17.17 -15.45 29.75
C SER A 1114 -16.73 -15.49 31.21
N PHE A 1115 -15.81 -16.40 31.57
CA PHE A 1115 -15.24 -16.51 32.92
C PHE A 1115 -14.55 -15.22 33.37
N TYR A 1116 -13.74 -14.61 32.49
CA TYR A 1116 -13.08 -13.34 32.78
C TYR A 1116 -14.07 -12.20 33.05
N LEU A 1117 -15.21 -12.20 32.34
CA LEU A 1117 -16.29 -11.23 32.49
C LEU A 1117 -17.27 -11.56 33.63
N ARG A 1118 -17.15 -12.71 34.31
CA ARG A 1118 -18.01 -13.03 35.46
C ARG A 1118 -17.58 -12.19 36.66
N VAL A 1119 -18.57 -11.61 37.33
CA VAL A 1119 -18.36 -11.02 38.65
C VAL A 1119 -18.78 -12.04 39.71
N LYS A 1120 -17.89 -12.31 40.68
CA LYS A 1120 -18.30 -12.94 41.94
C LYS A 1120 -19.22 -11.93 42.62
N GLN A 1121 -20.53 -12.21 42.67
CA GLN A 1121 -21.42 -11.47 43.55
C GLN A 1121 -20.79 -11.56 44.95
N LYS A 1122 -20.38 -10.42 45.54
CA LYS A 1122 -20.16 -10.41 46.98
C LYS A 1122 -21.47 -10.89 47.57
N LYS A 1123 -21.47 -11.99 48.32
CA LYS A 1123 -22.57 -12.26 49.25
C LYS A 1123 -22.63 -10.99 50.11
N ILE A 1124 -23.68 -10.20 49.93
CA ILE A 1124 -23.98 -9.08 50.81
C ILE A 1124 -24.23 -9.67 52.18
#